data_AF-A0A8S1P0Z4-F1
#
_entry.id   AF-A0A8S1P0Z4-F1
#
_cell.length_a   1.000
_cell.length_b   1.000
_cell.length_c   1.000
_cell.angle_alpha   90.00
_cell.angle_beta   90.00
_cell.angle_gamma   90.00
#
_symmetry.space_group_name_H-M   'P 1'
#
loop_
_entity.id
_entity.type
_entity.pdbx_description
1 polymer ?
#
loop_
_entity_poly.entity_id
_entity_poly.type
_entity_poly.pdbx_seq_one_letter_code
_entity_poly.pdbx_strand_id
1 'polypeptide(L)'
;MIGNIIQAIGELLNCKVDFLCTAQLTSDKKYFAVVASDRLLFIASKLEKVEMSLEYGKIKGIVISTRVPTMFQIHTDIIIDVYALERKQLIQALRYSWMTDFMHKNFQFKQLPMFKDDIKSNIQDKQPVLPNLMFTKQGKQMFRNKNYTFSLPDEYEATYQDGVYVHKESQQCKIVVQITDPMPTQLLSQLGEKANLQYYSEMFLEIVLKGINSKDDSVKQGTNQKSQDSDEEGKNQEEDDQSKQKEETLDYWIISSHNYKKRSNLMNDISEWFGWELHARTQVQDIFIIILRRIHIPPLFETYQEILFVLYGQEQNAKEQVLVNDRDLLKLTLEQDLEEHAFKNVLRNAIDSLQCKMFIFEKQYQIFIQLSADRLLYNRQTLNFIYNKFKIFPQFMSYALKYLKLLFQRLVLYDKERFLILDKELTQKYGFILNNLKDYMTDGIQIEENLQALFDAFEQASFVRDKSGNEEERKFVWQQKLSNYLGICFDGLLMGSAFSFKDLVPVLQAKVSMELKTIILELFDYCLYAVPKKECRPIKKGNFIKKLEELASNKYQYNVNIAKSLIEANFFSQEVLLQERSGLYSSLICYFLQSDNVDLIVAICRHIINFQAEIKHTTGLTEAMITAFKPISVELIRLYRSHNRTIATLACASLFNLCTNSREFKYIILNDDGAALLVSKLVTKDNFLLHFALKLIYCVMSITQNIEKLLAANLTDYLYKILEGPQIKGCQYDARCLITTCQILSVCLVSEVELRNIDHLLILLYNMVTTQADQYFLDQEESVNLKSEALYVMSKMCHKSAEVKKKINQECVPYLLKLMEKLTYHQVQEKIIMLLCILIKENKEWALEWLQMQIKLQDILTTYHNNDIQSSNYLLSQIKFIDDEAKKVKNEEMKRSKLAPTASVIAEQMMEQLQQQESTIQDNKKSMVSEARSSMIEDSRITASNINNKSTINPSQFKKSSAS
;
A
#
# COMPACT_ATOMS: atom_id res chain seq x y z
N MET A 1 -24.78 30.69 8.41
CA MET A 1 -25.34 32.06 8.49
C MET A 1 -26.23 32.38 7.29
N ILE A 2 -25.72 32.54 6.06
CA ILE A 2 -26.56 32.87 4.87
C ILE A 2 -27.72 31.89 4.67
N GLY A 3 -27.50 30.58 4.79
CA GLY A 3 -28.58 29.57 4.66
C GLY A 3 -29.74 29.78 5.63
N ASN A 4 -29.47 30.15 6.89
CA ASN A 4 -30.49 30.43 7.89
C ASN A 4 -31.30 31.70 7.54
N ILE A 5 -30.66 32.71 6.93
CA ILE A 5 -31.33 33.93 6.46
C ILE A 5 -32.25 33.60 5.27
N ILE A 6 -31.78 32.79 4.32
CA ILE A 6 -32.58 32.31 3.19
C ILE A 6 -33.79 31.51 3.69
N GLN A 7 -33.61 30.63 4.67
CA GLN A 7 -34.70 29.87 5.28
C GLN A 7 -35.70 30.80 6.00
N ALA A 8 -35.24 31.71 6.86
CA ALA A 8 -36.11 32.62 7.60
C ALA A 8 -36.90 33.58 6.68
N ILE A 9 -36.28 34.05 5.58
CA ILE A 9 -36.97 34.84 4.56
C ILE A 9 -38.00 33.97 3.80
N GLY A 10 -37.68 32.71 3.51
CA GLY A 10 -38.63 31.77 2.90
C GLY A 10 -39.84 31.47 3.80
N GLU A 11 -39.61 31.26 5.09
CA GLU A 11 -40.67 31.09 6.10
C GLU A 11 -41.54 32.36 6.21
N LEU A 12 -40.94 33.54 6.27
CA LEU A 12 -41.64 34.84 6.32
C LEU A 12 -42.51 35.09 5.08
N LEU A 13 -42.03 34.69 3.90
CA LEU A 13 -42.72 34.86 2.62
C LEU A 13 -43.65 33.69 2.26
N ASN A 14 -43.68 32.63 3.09
CA ASN A 14 -44.35 31.36 2.82
C ASN A 14 -44.01 30.76 1.44
N CYS A 15 -42.73 30.81 1.05
CA CYS A 15 -42.24 30.32 -0.24
C CYS A 15 -40.81 29.76 -0.12
N LYS A 16 -40.41 28.85 -1.02
CA LYS A 16 -39.02 28.42 -1.09
C LYS A 16 -38.18 29.51 -1.77
N VAL A 17 -37.12 29.97 -1.11
CA VAL A 17 -36.15 30.91 -1.70
C VAL A 17 -34.97 30.13 -2.27
N ASP A 18 -34.70 30.32 -3.56
CA ASP A 18 -33.61 29.68 -4.30
C ASP A 18 -32.33 30.54 -4.29
N PHE A 19 -32.47 31.87 -4.32
CA PHE A 19 -31.34 32.81 -4.29
C PHE A 19 -31.72 34.16 -3.68
N LEU A 20 -30.73 34.82 -3.05
CA LEU A 20 -30.85 36.11 -2.38
C LEU A 20 -29.60 36.95 -2.66
N CYS A 21 -29.75 38.18 -3.15
CA CYS A 21 -28.65 39.14 -3.24
C CYS A 21 -29.12 40.59 -3.00
N THR A 22 -28.18 41.54 -2.97
CA THR A 22 -28.54 42.97 -2.97
C THR A 22 -28.70 43.49 -4.40
N ALA A 23 -29.66 44.40 -4.59
CA ALA A 23 -29.95 45.02 -5.88
C ALA A 23 -30.43 46.48 -5.72
N GLN A 24 -30.39 47.25 -6.80
CA GLN A 24 -31.01 48.58 -6.92
C GLN A 24 -31.89 48.61 -8.17
N LEU A 25 -33.09 49.19 -8.03
CA LEU A 25 -34.06 49.39 -9.13
C LEU A 25 -34.08 50.85 -9.62
N THR A 26 -33.66 51.76 -8.76
CA THR A 26 -33.55 53.20 -8.99
C THR A 26 -32.30 53.70 -8.28
N SER A 27 -31.81 54.90 -8.62
CA SER A 27 -30.53 55.44 -8.11
C SER A 27 -30.42 55.44 -6.58
N ASP A 28 -31.53 55.66 -5.88
CA ASP A 28 -31.51 56.07 -4.47
C ASP A 28 -31.90 54.95 -3.49
N LYS A 29 -32.44 53.82 -3.97
CA LYS A 29 -32.98 52.75 -3.10
C LYS A 29 -32.28 51.41 -3.32
N LYS A 30 -31.88 50.80 -2.20
CA LYS A 30 -31.35 49.43 -2.14
C LYS A 30 -32.44 48.45 -1.73
N TYR A 31 -32.40 47.28 -2.36
CA TYR A 31 -33.34 46.19 -2.19
C TYR A 31 -32.59 44.88 -1.98
N PHE A 32 -33.25 43.89 -1.38
CA PHE A 32 -32.90 42.50 -1.52
C PHE A 32 -33.69 41.91 -2.69
N ALA A 33 -32.99 41.41 -3.71
CA ALA A 33 -33.60 40.62 -4.78
C ALA A 33 -33.69 39.17 -4.30
N VAL A 34 -34.91 38.65 -4.20
CA VAL A 34 -35.22 37.30 -3.73
C VAL A 34 -35.81 36.51 -4.89
N VAL A 35 -35.07 35.50 -5.35
CA VAL A 35 -35.55 34.54 -6.34
C VAL A 35 -36.26 33.43 -5.58
N ALA A 36 -37.59 33.43 -5.57
CA ALA A 36 -38.41 32.39 -4.96
C ALA A 36 -38.83 31.34 -6.00
N SER A 37 -39.42 30.23 -5.56
CA SER A 37 -39.82 29.13 -6.43
C SER A 37 -40.88 29.49 -7.49
N ASP A 38 -41.66 30.56 -7.29
CA ASP A 38 -42.79 30.96 -8.14
C ASP A 38 -42.75 32.43 -8.63
N ARG A 39 -41.89 33.26 -8.04
CA ARG A 39 -41.80 34.71 -8.31
C ARG A 39 -40.44 35.31 -7.93
N LEU A 40 -40.11 36.45 -8.55
CA LEU A 40 -39.02 37.34 -8.15
C LEU A 40 -39.55 38.47 -7.26
N LEU A 41 -38.95 38.70 -6.10
CA LEU A 41 -39.33 39.76 -5.17
C LEU A 41 -38.20 40.77 -4.99
N PHE A 42 -38.55 42.03 -4.79
CA PHE A 42 -37.63 43.07 -4.34
C PHE A 42 -38.13 43.63 -3.01
N ILE A 43 -37.41 43.31 -1.94
CA ILE A 43 -37.73 43.72 -0.57
C ILE A 43 -36.88 44.93 -0.22
N ALA A 44 -37.43 45.94 0.45
CA ALA A 44 -36.65 47.10 0.90
C ALA A 44 -35.47 46.64 1.78
N SER A 45 -34.32 47.33 1.76
CA SER A 45 -33.10 46.89 2.48
C SER A 45 -33.23 46.80 4.01
N LYS A 46 -34.32 47.32 4.59
CA LYS A 46 -34.68 47.16 6.02
C LYS A 46 -35.55 45.92 6.31
N LEU A 47 -35.89 45.12 5.29
CA LEU A 47 -36.85 44.01 5.33
C LEU A 47 -38.27 44.41 5.75
N GLU A 48 -38.58 45.71 5.76
CA GLU A 48 -39.85 46.26 6.29
C GLU A 48 -41.06 46.06 5.36
N LYS A 49 -40.83 45.91 4.04
CA LYS A 49 -41.87 45.62 3.04
C LYS A 49 -41.31 45.05 1.74
N VAL A 50 -42.14 44.27 1.05
CA VAL A 50 -41.97 43.92 -0.37
C VAL A 50 -42.38 45.14 -1.20
N GLU A 51 -41.47 45.70 -1.98
CA GLU A 51 -41.72 46.87 -2.84
C GLU A 51 -42.14 46.46 -4.27
N MET A 52 -41.73 45.28 -4.73
CA MET A 52 -42.14 44.72 -6.01
C MET A 52 -42.19 43.19 -5.97
N SER A 53 -43.20 42.61 -6.62
CA SER A 53 -43.38 41.16 -6.80
C SER A 53 -43.68 40.87 -8.26
N LEU A 54 -42.87 40.02 -8.89
CA LEU A 54 -42.93 39.71 -10.31
C LEU A 54 -43.01 38.19 -10.52
N GLU A 55 -44.19 37.71 -10.91
CA GLU A 55 -44.40 36.32 -11.33
C GLU A 55 -43.58 36.01 -12.60
N TYR A 56 -42.99 34.82 -12.66
CA TYR A 56 -42.14 34.43 -13.79
C TYR A 56 -42.87 34.46 -15.15
N GLY A 57 -44.16 34.11 -15.18
CA GLY A 57 -44.99 34.21 -16.39
C GLY A 57 -45.12 35.62 -16.98
N LYS A 58 -44.83 36.68 -16.22
CA LYS A 58 -44.84 38.08 -16.68
C LYS A 58 -43.49 38.54 -17.25
N ILE A 59 -42.44 37.75 -17.10
CA ILE A 59 -41.10 38.03 -17.66
C ILE A 59 -41.04 37.56 -19.10
N LYS A 60 -40.98 38.51 -20.04
CA LYS A 60 -40.86 38.27 -21.49
C LYS A 60 -39.41 38.02 -21.91
N GLY A 61 -38.44 38.57 -21.18
CA GLY A 61 -37.02 38.33 -21.38
C GLY A 61 -36.12 39.16 -20.47
N ILE A 62 -34.81 38.98 -20.61
CA ILE A 62 -33.76 39.75 -19.93
C ILE A 62 -32.82 40.36 -20.98
N VAL A 63 -32.46 41.63 -20.81
CA VAL A 63 -31.41 42.28 -21.60
C VAL A 63 -30.22 42.58 -20.69
N ILE A 64 -29.04 42.06 -21.03
CA ILE A 64 -27.82 42.20 -20.23
C ILE A 64 -27.02 43.38 -20.76
N SER A 65 -26.73 44.37 -19.90
CA SER A 65 -25.88 45.51 -20.28
C SER A 65 -24.47 45.03 -20.64
N THR A 66 -24.01 45.42 -21.82
CA THR A 66 -22.63 45.23 -22.28
C THR A 66 -21.66 46.25 -21.68
N ARG A 67 -22.11 47.49 -21.42
CA ARG A 67 -21.29 48.55 -20.82
C ARG A 67 -21.17 48.47 -19.30
N VAL A 68 -22.25 48.16 -18.58
CA VAL A 68 -22.29 48.23 -17.11
C VAL A 68 -22.27 46.82 -16.50
N PRO A 69 -21.17 46.35 -15.88
CA PRO A 69 -21.00 44.95 -15.47
C PRO A 69 -21.97 44.42 -14.40
N THR A 70 -22.68 45.31 -13.71
CA THR A 70 -23.65 45.03 -12.65
C THR A 70 -25.11 45.16 -13.12
N MET A 71 -25.36 45.69 -14.32
CA MET A 71 -26.69 46.11 -14.77
C MET A 71 -27.34 45.12 -15.76
N PHE A 72 -28.64 44.91 -15.64
CA PHE A 72 -29.48 44.25 -16.63
C PHE A 72 -30.92 44.78 -16.55
N GLN A 73 -31.68 44.58 -17.61
CA GLN A 73 -33.10 44.86 -17.65
C GLN A 73 -33.93 43.58 -17.61
N ILE A 74 -35.02 43.61 -16.87
CA ILE A 74 -36.10 42.61 -16.94
C ILE A 74 -37.23 43.21 -17.77
N HIS A 75 -37.56 42.58 -18.90
CA HIS A 75 -38.61 43.04 -19.81
C HIS A 75 -39.93 42.35 -19.45
N THR A 76 -40.93 43.15 -19.08
CA THR A 76 -42.29 42.70 -18.72
C THR A 76 -43.33 43.45 -19.57
N ASP A 77 -44.44 43.92 -19.00
CA ASP A 77 -45.22 45.02 -19.59
C ASP A 77 -44.56 46.38 -19.35
N ILE A 78 -43.68 46.47 -18.34
CA ILE A 78 -42.75 47.56 -18.09
C ILE A 78 -41.30 47.07 -18.19
N ILE A 79 -40.37 47.97 -18.50
CA ILE A 79 -38.92 47.68 -18.46
C ILE A 79 -38.43 48.02 -17.05
N ILE A 80 -37.77 47.07 -16.41
CA ILE A 80 -37.25 47.19 -15.05
C ILE A 80 -35.72 47.16 -15.12
N ASP A 81 -35.07 48.27 -14.83
CA ASP A 81 -33.61 48.33 -14.65
C ASP A 81 -33.21 47.68 -13.31
N VAL A 82 -32.22 46.79 -13.32
CA VAL A 82 -31.72 46.09 -12.14
C VAL A 82 -30.20 46.17 -12.08
N TYR A 83 -29.67 46.74 -11.01
CA TYR A 83 -28.24 46.79 -10.71
C TYR A 83 -27.94 45.86 -9.55
N ALA A 84 -27.14 44.82 -9.77
CA ALA A 84 -26.75 43.84 -8.74
C ALA A 84 -25.25 43.51 -8.84
N LEU A 85 -24.55 43.40 -7.71
CA LEU A 85 -23.14 43.00 -7.71
C LEU A 85 -23.01 41.55 -8.18
N GLU A 86 -23.84 40.66 -7.67
CA GLU A 86 -23.95 39.26 -8.08
C GLU A 86 -24.81 39.06 -9.34
N ARG A 87 -24.77 40.00 -10.31
CA ARG A 87 -25.60 39.97 -11.54
C ARG A 87 -25.63 38.60 -12.21
N LYS A 88 -24.46 37.94 -12.35
CA LYS A 88 -24.36 36.62 -13.02
C LYS A 88 -25.15 35.55 -12.27
N GLN A 89 -25.03 35.51 -10.95
CA GLN A 89 -25.71 34.56 -10.07
C GLN A 89 -27.21 34.85 -10.00
N LEU A 90 -27.61 36.12 -9.88
CA LEU A 90 -29.01 36.54 -9.89
C LEU A 90 -29.71 36.15 -11.21
N ILE A 91 -29.10 36.45 -12.36
CA ILE A 91 -29.63 36.08 -13.67
C ILE A 91 -29.67 34.55 -13.83
N GLN A 92 -28.67 33.82 -13.32
CA GLN A 92 -28.64 32.36 -13.41
C GLN A 92 -29.76 31.71 -12.57
N ALA A 93 -29.95 32.16 -11.33
CA ALA A 93 -31.04 31.70 -10.47
C ALA A 93 -32.40 32.04 -11.09
N LEU A 94 -32.58 33.28 -11.55
CA LEU A 94 -33.79 33.74 -12.23
C LEU A 94 -34.10 32.92 -13.50
N ARG A 95 -33.08 32.54 -14.28
CA ARG A 95 -33.24 31.66 -15.45
C ARG A 95 -33.73 30.27 -15.06
N TYR A 96 -33.19 29.68 -13.99
CA TYR A 96 -33.61 28.35 -13.53
C TYR A 96 -35.03 28.38 -12.95
N SER A 97 -35.33 29.28 -12.01
CA SER A 97 -36.67 29.35 -11.41
C SER A 97 -37.76 29.71 -12.44
N TRP A 98 -37.46 30.58 -13.42
CA TRP A 98 -38.37 30.83 -14.56
C TRP A 98 -38.60 29.59 -15.42
N MET A 99 -37.54 28.84 -15.74
CA MET A 99 -37.62 27.62 -16.55
C MET A 99 -38.41 26.53 -15.83
N THR A 100 -38.22 26.38 -14.52
CA THR A 100 -38.95 25.43 -13.68
C THR A 100 -40.43 25.81 -13.55
N ASP A 101 -40.76 27.09 -13.34
CA ASP A 101 -42.16 27.57 -13.32
C ASP A 101 -42.86 27.41 -14.68
N PHE A 102 -42.17 27.75 -15.77
CA PHE A 102 -42.69 27.56 -17.13
C PHE A 102 -42.94 26.08 -17.43
N MET A 103 -42.01 25.20 -17.08
CA MET A 103 -42.14 23.76 -17.25
C MET A 103 -43.27 23.18 -16.39
N HIS A 104 -43.42 23.64 -15.14
CA HIS A 104 -44.49 23.20 -14.25
C HIS A 104 -45.89 23.61 -14.74
N LYS A 105 -46.04 24.84 -15.25
CA LYS A 105 -47.34 25.37 -15.72
C LYS A 105 -47.75 24.89 -17.11
N ASN A 106 -46.78 24.65 -18.01
CA ASN A 106 -47.04 24.38 -19.43
C ASN A 106 -46.63 22.97 -19.88
N PHE A 107 -46.00 22.16 -19.01
CA PHE A 107 -45.44 20.85 -19.33
C PHE A 107 -44.47 20.86 -20.53
N GLN A 108 -43.77 21.97 -20.74
CA GLN A 108 -42.87 22.20 -21.88
C GLN A 108 -41.55 22.81 -21.41
N PHE A 109 -40.44 22.36 -21.97
CA PHE A 109 -39.14 23.00 -21.78
C PHE A 109 -39.02 24.24 -22.66
N LYS A 110 -38.75 25.39 -22.05
CA LYS A 110 -38.43 26.65 -22.75
C LYS A 110 -37.33 27.38 -21.99
N GLN A 111 -36.41 28.00 -22.72
CA GLN A 111 -35.40 28.87 -22.11
C GLN A 111 -35.94 30.30 -21.99
N LEU A 112 -35.64 30.95 -20.87
CA LEU A 112 -35.89 32.38 -20.67
C LEU A 112 -35.17 33.17 -21.80
N PRO A 113 -35.87 34.02 -22.59
CA PRO A 113 -35.22 34.82 -23.62
C PRO A 113 -34.20 35.78 -23.02
N MET A 114 -32.97 35.75 -23.52
CA MET A 114 -31.85 36.53 -22.99
C MET A 114 -31.08 37.19 -24.15
N PHE A 115 -30.92 38.50 -24.06
CA PHE A 115 -30.24 39.34 -25.05
C PHE A 115 -29.05 40.07 -24.41
N LYS A 116 -28.12 40.55 -25.23
CA LYS A 116 -27.06 41.48 -24.82
C LYS A 116 -27.25 42.75 -25.61
N ASP A 117 -27.30 43.89 -24.94
CA ASP A 117 -27.50 45.17 -25.59
C ASP A 117 -26.76 46.30 -24.85
N ASP A 118 -26.68 47.46 -25.50
CA ASP A 118 -26.08 48.67 -24.98
C ASP A 118 -27.13 49.55 -24.29
N ILE A 119 -27.44 49.18 -23.04
CA ILE A 119 -28.52 49.81 -22.28
C ILE A 119 -28.12 51.22 -21.85
N LYS A 120 -28.80 52.23 -22.41
CA LYS A 120 -28.64 53.65 -22.06
C LYS A 120 -29.18 53.93 -20.65
N SER A 121 -28.28 53.88 -19.66
CA SER A 121 -28.55 54.29 -18.28
C SER A 121 -28.84 55.80 -18.19
N ASN A 122 -29.95 56.19 -17.55
CA ASN A 122 -30.19 57.57 -17.11
C ASN A 122 -29.49 57.90 -15.77
N ILE A 123 -28.89 56.92 -15.11
CA ILE A 123 -28.18 57.09 -13.84
C ILE A 123 -26.73 57.44 -14.16
N GLN A 124 -26.27 58.61 -13.69
CA GLN A 124 -24.86 59.01 -13.80
C GLN A 124 -23.94 58.00 -13.11
N ASP A 125 -22.91 57.54 -13.80
CA ASP A 125 -22.01 56.44 -13.40
C ASP A 125 -21.14 56.74 -12.16
N LYS A 126 -21.76 56.79 -10.98
CA LYS A 126 -21.04 56.55 -9.71
C LYS A 126 -20.90 55.04 -9.53
N GLN A 127 -19.84 54.47 -10.14
CA GLN A 127 -19.52 53.06 -9.94
C GLN A 127 -19.39 52.76 -8.44
N PRO A 128 -20.17 51.82 -7.88
CA PRO A 128 -19.95 51.39 -6.51
C PRO A 128 -18.63 50.64 -6.44
N VAL A 129 -17.64 51.23 -5.75
CA VAL A 129 -16.37 50.57 -5.46
C VAL A 129 -16.68 49.27 -4.72
N LEU A 130 -16.38 48.12 -5.35
CA LEU A 130 -16.59 46.82 -4.71
C LEU A 130 -15.71 46.72 -3.46
N PRO A 131 -16.27 46.37 -2.29
CA PRO A 131 -15.48 45.74 -1.25
C PRO A 131 -15.06 44.37 -1.78
N ASN A 132 -13.77 44.21 -2.10
CA ASN A 132 -13.19 42.92 -2.49
C ASN A 132 -13.21 41.96 -1.30
N LEU A 133 -14.37 41.37 -1.00
CA LEU A 133 -14.52 40.20 -0.13
C LEU A 133 -14.18 38.89 -0.88
N MET A 134 -13.12 38.94 -1.67
CA MET A 134 -12.36 37.74 -2.01
C MET A 134 -11.48 37.42 -0.81
N PHE A 135 -11.70 36.26 -0.17
CA PHE A 135 -10.72 35.69 0.76
C PHE A 135 -9.53 35.10 -0.01
N THR A 136 -8.88 35.92 -0.84
CA THR A 136 -7.49 35.67 -1.23
C THR A 136 -6.64 35.86 0.02
N LYS A 137 -6.43 34.76 0.76
CA LYS A 137 -5.19 34.62 1.52
C LYS A 137 -4.06 34.90 0.53
N GLN A 138 -3.25 35.91 0.80
CA GLN A 138 -2.12 36.31 -0.04
C GLN A 138 -1.25 35.06 -0.32
N GLY A 139 -0.79 34.88 -1.57
CA GLY A 139 -0.01 33.71 -1.97
C GLY A 139 -0.80 32.55 -2.57
N LYS A 140 -1.99 32.74 -3.15
CA LYS A 140 -2.77 31.66 -3.82
C LYS A 140 -3.59 32.10 -5.04
N GLN A 141 -3.33 31.45 -6.17
CA GLN A 141 -4.03 31.62 -7.45
C GLN A 141 -5.06 30.49 -7.67
N MET A 142 -6.25 30.86 -8.16
CA MET A 142 -7.30 29.90 -8.52
C MET A 142 -7.17 29.43 -9.97
N PHE A 143 -7.14 28.11 -10.17
CA PHE A 143 -7.11 27.44 -11.45
C PHE A 143 -8.42 26.68 -11.72
N ARG A 144 -8.69 26.40 -12.99
CA ARG A 144 -9.88 25.67 -13.44
C ARG A 144 -9.50 24.60 -14.44
N ASN A 145 -9.95 23.37 -14.20
CA ASN A 145 -9.82 22.23 -15.11
C ASN A 145 -11.22 21.59 -15.27
N LYS A 146 -11.71 21.45 -16.51
CA LYS A 146 -13.09 21.06 -16.83
C LYS A 146 -14.16 21.81 -15.99
N ASN A 147 -14.84 21.09 -15.08
CA ASN A 147 -15.90 21.56 -14.19
C ASN A 147 -15.44 21.74 -12.73
N TYR A 148 -14.13 21.64 -12.49
CA TYR A 148 -13.49 21.78 -11.20
C TYR A 148 -12.63 23.05 -11.10
N THR A 149 -12.54 23.60 -9.90
CA THR A 149 -11.64 24.72 -9.56
C THR A 149 -10.87 24.38 -8.31
N PHE A 150 -9.59 24.77 -8.25
CA PHE A 150 -8.70 24.56 -7.10
C PHE A 150 -7.70 25.71 -7.00
N SER A 151 -7.07 25.87 -5.84
CA SER A 151 -6.00 26.85 -5.61
C SER A 151 -4.63 26.19 -5.67
N LEU A 152 -3.67 26.83 -6.33
CA LEU A 152 -2.24 26.58 -6.13
C LEU A 152 -1.59 27.82 -5.50
N PRO A 153 -0.37 27.71 -4.96
CA PRO A 153 0.44 28.87 -4.59
C PRO A 153 0.67 29.83 -5.79
N ASP A 154 0.89 31.12 -5.52
CA ASP A 154 1.06 32.16 -6.57
C ASP A 154 2.34 31.95 -7.41
N GLU A 155 3.25 31.09 -6.96
CA GLU A 155 4.48 30.68 -7.65
C GLU A 155 4.21 29.72 -8.82
N TYR A 156 2.99 29.20 -8.97
CA TYR A 156 2.61 28.32 -10.09
C TYR A 156 1.86 29.08 -11.19
N GLU A 157 2.02 28.63 -12.44
CA GLU A 157 1.26 29.11 -13.59
C GLU A 157 0.77 27.95 -14.48
N ALA A 158 -0.30 28.20 -15.24
CA ALA A 158 -0.86 27.22 -16.17
C ALA A 158 -0.09 27.27 -17.50
N THR A 159 0.27 26.11 -18.03
CA THR A 159 0.90 25.99 -19.36
C THR A 159 -0.15 25.96 -20.48
N TYR A 160 0.32 25.89 -21.73
CA TYR A 160 -0.55 25.62 -22.89
C TYR A 160 -1.17 24.21 -22.90
N GLN A 161 -0.66 23.27 -22.10
CA GLN A 161 -1.22 21.93 -21.96
C GLN A 161 -2.28 21.91 -20.86
N ASP A 162 -3.52 21.55 -21.20
CA ASP A 162 -4.62 21.53 -20.23
C ASP A 162 -4.30 20.61 -19.04
N GLY A 163 -4.54 21.11 -17.83
CA GLY A 163 -4.20 20.41 -16.60
C GLY A 163 -2.71 20.41 -16.21
N VAL A 164 -1.79 21.05 -16.94
CA VAL A 164 -0.36 21.11 -16.56
C VAL A 164 0.00 22.50 -16.05
N TYR A 165 0.53 22.55 -14.82
CA TYR A 165 0.93 23.76 -14.11
C TYR A 165 2.39 23.68 -13.70
N VAL A 166 3.18 24.72 -13.94
CA VAL A 166 4.63 24.76 -13.66
C VAL A 166 4.96 25.82 -12.61
N HIS A 167 6.00 25.58 -11.83
CA HIS A 167 6.55 26.56 -10.90
C HIS A 167 7.39 27.59 -11.67
N LYS A 168 7.06 28.87 -11.53
CA LYS A 168 7.60 30.00 -12.32
C LYS A 168 9.12 30.07 -12.32
N GLU A 169 9.74 29.93 -11.15
CA GLU A 169 11.20 30.05 -10.99
C GLU A 169 11.96 28.78 -11.40
N SER A 170 11.63 27.62 -10.82
CA SER A 170 12.38 26.39 -11.06
C SER A 170 12.09 25.71 -12.40
N GLN A 171 10.87 25.85 -12.94
CA GLN A 171 10.34 25.20 -14.17
C GLN A 171 10.36 23.65 -14.19
N GLN A 172 11.25 23.01 -13.43
CA GLN A 172 11.32 21.56 -13.20
C GLN A 172 10.11 21.05 -12.39
N CYS A 173 9.74 21.80 -11.34
CA CYS A 173 8.63 21.43 -10.48
C CYS A 173 7.29 21.72 -11.18
N LYS A 174 6.49 20.67 -11.42
CA LYS A 174 5.22 20.75 -12.14
C LYS A 174 4.14 19.89 -11.53
N ILE A 175 2.90 20.36 -11.60
CA ILE A 175 1.70 19.64 -11.18
C ILE A 175 0.88 19.30 -12.43
N VAL A 176 0.56 18.03 -12.62
CA VAL A 176 -0.34 17.53 -13.66
C VAL A 176 -1.66 17.11 -13.00
N VAL A 177 -2.76 17.65 -13.49
CA VAL A 177 -4.11 17.39 -13.00
C VAL A 177 -4.94 16.78 -14.12
N GLN A 178 -5.31 15.52 -13.98
CA GLN A 178 -6.14 14.80 -14.94
C GLN A 178 -7.49 14.48 -14.30
N ILE A 179 -8.57 14.80 -15.02
CA ILE A 179 -9.95 14.60 -14.56
C ILE A 179 -10.67 13.75 -15.61
N THR A 180 -11.02 12.52 -15.28
CA THR A 180 -11.79 11.64 -16.19
C THR A 180 -13.21 12.20 -16.36
N ASP A 181 -13.96 11.71 -17.34
CA ASP A 181 -15.39 12.03 -17.44
C ASP A 181 -16.21 11.08 -16.56
N PRO A 182 -17.42 11.47 -16.09
CA PRO A 182 -18.23 10.62 -15.23
C PRO A 182 -18.59 9.28 -15.88
N MET A 183 -18.27 8.18 -15.21
CA MET A 183 -18.46 6.81 -15.67
C MET A 183 -19.46 6.05 -14.77
N PRO A 184 -20.23 5.06 -15.28
CA PRO A 184 -21.14 4.26 -14.45
C PRO A 184 -20.42 3.49 -13.34
N THR A 185 -20.94 3.50 -12.11
CA THR A 185 -20.36 2.80 -10.94
C THR A 185 -20.26 1.29 -11.13
N GLN A 186 -21.08 0.71 -12.01
CA GLN A 186 -21.02 -0.70 -12.41
C GLN A 186 -19.68 -1.06 -13.08
N LEU A 187 -19.01 -0.10 -13.75
CA LEU A 187 -17.69 -0.32 -14.34
C LEU A 187 -16.61 -0.52 -13.26
N LEU A 188 -16.79 -0.02 -12.03
CA LEU A 188 -15.82 -0.24 -10.94
C LEU A 188 -15.61 -1.72 -10.64
N SER A 189 -16.67 -2.55 -10.69
CA SER A 189 -16.53 -4.00 -10.54
C SER A 189 -15.87 -4.68 -11.74
N GLN A 190 -15.86 -4.04 -12.92
CA GLN A 190 -15.20 -4.55 -14.13
C GLN A 190 -13.74 -4.12 -14.25
N LEU A 191 -13.32 -3.06 -13.53
CA LEU A 191 -11.93 -2.61 -13.44
C LEU A 191 -11.00 -3.62 -12.76
N GLY A 192 -11.54 -4.66 -12.11
CA GLY A 192 -10.76 -5.68 -11.40
C GLY A 192 -9.82 -5.04 -10.38
N GLU A 193 -8.52 -5.25 -10.53
CA GLU A 193 -7.49 -4.71 -9.65
C GLU A 193 -7.44 -3.17 -9.65
N LYS A 194 -7.79 -2.51 -10.76
CA LYS A 194 -7.84 -1.04 -10.88
C LYS A 194 -9.00 -0.42 -10.07
N ALA A 195 -9.93 -1.24 -9.58
CA ALA A 195 -10.90 -0.80 -8.58
C ALA A 195 -10.23 -0.44 -7.24
N ASN A 196 -9.07 -1.01 -6.92
CA ASN A 196 -8.29 -0.61 -5.75
C ASN A 196 -7.43 0.62 -6.08
N LEU A 197 -7.65 1.74 -5.35
CA LEU A 197 -6.92 2.99 -5.57
C LEU A 197 -5.42 2.89 -5.28
N GLN A 198 -4.99 2.00 -4.38
CA GLN A 198 -3.57 1.74 -4.16
C GLN A 198 -2.93 1.21 -5.45
N TYR A 199 -3.42 0.05 -5.92
CA TYR A 199 -2.94 -0.58 -7.15
C TYR A 199 -3.02 0.35 -8.35
N TYR A 200 -4.09 1.12 -8.46
CA TYR A 200 -4.26 2.09 -9.53
C TYR A 200 -3.23 3.23 -9.48
N SER A 201 -2.86 3.71 -8.28
CA SER A 201 -1.79 4.70 -8.11
C SER A 201 -0.40 4.16 -8.44
N GLU A 202 -0.13 2.89 -8.11
CA GLU A 202 1.13 2.21 -8.43
C GLU A 202 1.23 1.92 -9.95
N MET A 203 0.13 1.48 -10.58
CA MET A 203 0.04 1.35 -12.04
C MET A 203 0.23 2.71 -12.75
N PHE A 204 -0.29 3.80 -12.17
CA PHE A 204 -0.11 5.13 -12.74
C PHE A 204 1.33 5.64 -12.60
N LEU A 205 2.02 5.31 -11.49
CA LEU A 205 3.44 5.61 -11.33
C LEU A 205 4.29 4.99 -12.45
N GLU A 206 4.05 3.73 -12.82
CA GLU A 206 4.77 3.07 -13.93
C GLU A 206 4.55 3.80 -15.28
N ILE A 207 3.33 4.32 -15.52
CA ILE A 207 3.02 5.13 -16.71
C ILE A 207 3.78 6.47 -16.67
N VAL A 208 3.84 7.12 -15.51
CA VAL A 208 4.59 8.37 -15.30
C VAL A 208 6.08 8.16 -15.55
N LEU A 209 6.66 7.08 -15.02
CA LEU A 209 8.09 6.77 -15.17
C LEU A 209 8.48 6.49 -16.62
N LYS A 210 7.68 5.71 -17.36
CA LYS A 210 7.85 5.53 -18.82
C LYS A 210 7.78 6.86 -19.58
N GLY A 211 6.85 7.74 -19.17
CA GLY A 211 6.72 9.09 -19.74
C GLY A 211 7.91 10.01 -19.47
N ILE A 212 8.68 9.79 -18.40
CA ILE A 212 9.93 10.51 -18.12
C ILE A 212 11.03 10.01 -19.07
N ASN A 213 11.29 8.69 -19.10
CA ASN A 213 12.32 8.07 -19.95
C ASN A 213 12.25 8.53 -21.41
N SER A 214 11.05 8.49 -22.00
CA SER A 214 10.83 8.81 -23.42
C SER A 214 11.29 10.21 -23.85
N LYS A 215 11.46 11.15 -22.90
CA LYS A 215 11.91 12.51 -23.19
C LYS A 215 13.43 12.64 -23.26
N ASP A 216 14.16 11.96 -22.39
CA ASP A 216 15.62 12.06 -22.34
C ASP A 216 16.28 11.51 -23.61
N ASP A 217 15.71 10.45 -24.18
CA ASP A 217 16.21 9.87 -25.44
C ASP A 217 15.99 10.83 -26.63
N SER A 218 14.86 11.54 -26.66
CA SER A 218 14.58 12.55 -27.70
C SER A 218 15.54 13.75 -27.64
N VAL A 219 15.99 14.13 -26.44
CA VAL A 219 16.96 15.22 -26.26
C VAL A 219 18.37 14.78 -26.68
N LYS A 220 18.77 13.55 -26.37
CA LYS A 220 20.09 12.99 -26.74
C LYS A 220 20.25 12.77 -28.25
N GLN A 221 19.19 12.40 -28.96
CA GLN A 221 19.25 12.22 -30.42
C GLN A 221 19.35 13.55 -31.19
N GLY A 222 18.75 14.63 -30.66
CA GLY A 222 18.78 15.96 -31.29
C GLY A 222 20.17 16.61 -31.37
N THR A 223 21.14 16.20 -30.54
CA THR A 223 22.49 16.75 -30.52
C THR A 223 23.47 16.11 -31.50
N ASN A 224 23.17 14.94 -32.08
CA ASN A 224 24.08 14.23 -33.00
C ASN A 224 23.76 14.44 -34.50
N GLN A 225 22.67 15.12 -34.86
CA GLN A 225 22.32 15.42 -36.26
C GLN A 225 22.80 16.81 -36.72
N LYS A 226 24.13 17.03 -36.68
CA LYS A 226 24.80 18.15 -37.37
C LYS A 226 26.19 17.79 -37.92
N SER A 227 26.28 16.72 -38.72
CA SER A 227 27.29 16.58 -39.78
C SER A 227 27.11 15.28 -40.58
N GLN A 228 26.33 15.33 -41.67
CA GLN A 228 26.57 14.58 -42.92
C GLN A 228 25.47 14.89 -43.95
N ASP A 229 25.82 15.73 -44.93
CA ASP A 229 25.21 15.71 -46.26
C ASP A 229 25.97 14.66 -47.12
N SER A 230 25.38 14.25 -48.26
CA SER A 230 25.88 13.26 -49.26
C SER A 230 26.08 11.82 -48.73
N ASP A 231 25.45 10.76 -49.24
CA ASP A 231 24.92 10.50 -50.59
C ASP A 231 23.72 9.53 -50.60
N GLU A 232 22.96 9.53 -51.70
CA GLU A 232 21.92 8.52 -51.98
C GLU A 232 22.53 7.23 -52.56
N GLU A 233 22.24 6.07 -51.95
CA GLU A 233 21.91 4.76 -52.58
C GLU A 233 22.16 3.60 -51.59
N GLY A 234 21.10 2.89 -51.16
CA GLY A 234 21.25 1.78 -50.21
C GLY A 234 19.95 1.28 -49.59
N LYS A 235 19.01 0.78 -50.40
CA LYS A 235 17.79 0.14 -49.87
C LYS A 235 18.04 -1.32 -49.45
N ASN A 236 17.37 -1.71 -48.35
CA ASN A 236 17.13 -3.08 -47.87
C ASN A 236 18.28 -3.79 -47.11
N GLN A 237 18.47 -3.49 -45.81
CA GLN A 237 18.87 -4.48 -44.77
C GLN A 237 18.89 -3.94 -43.32
N GLU A 238 17.85 -3.26 -42.82
CA GLU A 238 17.82 -2.73 -41.43
C GLU A 238 16.50 -2.93 -40.64
N GLU A 239 15.59 -3.83 -41.05
CA GLU A 239 14.28 -3.99 -40.36
C GLU A 239 14.22 -5.07 -39.25
N ASP A 240 15.23 -5.93 -39.08
CA ASP A 240 15.17 -7.04 -38.09
C ASP A 240 15.90 -6.79 -36.75
N ASP A 241 16.86 -5.86 -36.66
CA ASP A 241 17.68 -5.65 -35.45
C ASP A 241 17.17 -4.58 -34.46
N GLN A 242 16.11 -3.83 -34.79
CA GLN A 242 15.58 -2.78 -33.90
C GLN A 242 14.65 -3.30 -32.77
N SER A 243 14.31 -4.59 -32.75
CA SER A 243 13.23 -5.14 -31.90
C SER A 243 13.63 -5.50 -30.45
N LYS A 244 14.83 -5.14 -29.97
CA LYS A 244 15.33 -5.51 -28.62
C LYS A 244 16.11 -4.43 -27.85
N GLN A 245 15.86 -3.14 -28.09
CA GLN A 245 16.18 -2.15 -27.05
C GLN A 245 15.26 -2.39 -25.84
N LYS A 246 15.82 -2.96 -24.76
CA LYS A 246 15.15 -2.99 -23.47
C LYS A 246 14.92 -1.55 -23.03
N GLU A 247 13.67 -1.13 -22.87
CA GLU A 247 13.34 0.08 -22.11
C GLU A 247 13.94 -0.06 -20.70
N GLU A 248 15.03 0.66 -20.42
CA GLU A 248 15.60 0.73 -19.07
C GLU A 248 14.68 1.60 -18.20
N THR A 249 13.67 0.97 -17.61
CA THR A 249 12.73 1.62 -16.69
C THR A 249 13.50 2.29 -15.55
N LEU A 250 13.32 3.62 -15.39
CA LEU A 250 13.90 4.41 -14.29
C LEU A 250 13.70 3.70 -12.95
N ASP A 251 14.79 3.47 -12.21
CA ASP A 251 14.65 2.88 -10.89
C ASP A 251 13.98 3.86 -9.91
N TYR A 252 13.14 3.31 -9.06
CA TYR A 252 12.25 4.05 -8.15
C TYR A 252 12.02 3.29 -6.85
N TRP A 253 11.72 4.01 -5.77
CA TRP A 253 11.37 3.47 -4.47
C TRP A 253 10.08 4.10 -3.96
N ILE A 254 9.19 3.34 -3.32
CA ILE A 254 7.96 3.89 -2.73
C ILE A 254 8.24 4.23 -1.27
N ILE A 255 8.28 5.54 -0.96
CA ILE A 255 8.53 6.06 0.38
C ILE A 255 7.26 5.97 1.24
N SER A 256 6.09 6.30 0.67
CA SER A 256 4.81 6.13 1.39
C SER A 256 3.67 5.84 0.42
N SER A 257 2.71 5.01 0.85
CA SER A 257 1.51 4.65 0.10
C SER A 257 0.38 4.43 1.11
N HIS A 258 -0.61 5.32 1.14
CA HIS A 258 -1.69 5.27 2.14
C HIS A 258 -3.00 5.90 1.67
N ASN A 259 -4.11 5.54 2.34
CA ASN A 259 -5.40 6.20 2.15
C ASN A 259 -5.28 7.72 2.38
N TYR A 260 -5.86 8.51 1.49
CA TYR A 260 -5.95 9.96 1.59
C TYR A 260 -7.38 10.39 1.89
N LYS A 261 -7.55 11.21 2.94
CA LYS A 261 -8.83 11.80 3.33
C LYS A 261 -8.83 13.28 2.97
N LYS A 262 -9.65 13.67 1.99
CA LYS A 262 -9.91 15.08 1.64
C LYS A 262 -10.48 15.79 2.88
N ARG A 263 -9.71 16.73 3.43
CA ARG A 263 -9.97 17.46 4.67
C ARG A 263 -11.00 18.56 4.48
N SER A 264 -11.08 19.14 3.29
CA SER A 264 -11.96 20.28 3.00
C SER A 264 -13.01 19.95 1.93
N ASN A 265 -14.27 19.73 2.32
CA ASN A 265 -15.42 19.72 1.42
C ASN A 265 -16.14 21.07 1.46
N LEU A 266 -15.54 22.09 0.82
CA LEU A 266 -15.97 23.49 0.89
C LEU A 266 -17.35 23.77 0.26
N MET A 267 -17.94 22.82 -0.47
CA MET A 267 -19.11 23.03 -1.34
C MET A 267 -20.36 22.27 -0.90
N ASN A 268 -20.38 21.66 0.30
CA ASN A 268 -21.42 20.71 0.71
C ASN A 268 -21.70 19.63 -0.35
N ASP A 269 -20.65 19.16 -1.06
CA ASP A 269 -20.82 18.11 -2.07
C ASP A 269 -21.36 16.84 -1.40
N ILE A 270 -22.50 16.37 -1.88
CA ILE A 270 -23.21 15.21 -1.33
C ILE A 270 -22.57 13.89 -1.73
N SER A 271 -21.74 13.89 -2.78
CA SER A 271 -21.00 12.72 -3.30
C SER A 271 -20.00 12.21 -2.26
N GLU A 272 -19.68 10.91 -2.32
CA GLU A 272 -18.60 10.33 -1.49
C GLU A 272 -17.24 10.49 -2.18
N TRP A 273 -16.21 10.61 -1.36
CA TRP A 273 -14.84 10.87 -1.81
C TRP A 273 -13.89 9.85 -1.18
N PHE A 274 -13.32 9.00 -2.02
CA PHE A 274 -12.24 8.09 -1.66
C PHE A 274 -10.94 8.66 -2.21
N GLY A 275 -9.82 8.44 -1.52
CA GLY A 275 -8.52 8.95 -1.95
C GLY A 275 -7.38 8.01 -1.58
N TRP A 276 -6.33 8.03 -2.40
CA TRP A 276 -5.05 7.37 -2.12
C TRP A 276 -3.91 8.34 -2.43
N GLU A 277 -2.91 8.36 -1.56
CA GLU A 277 -1.70 9.18 -1.68
C GLU A 277 -0.48 8.25 -1.71
N LEU A 278 0.36 8.44 -2.73
CA LEU A 278 1.58 7.70 -2.97
C LEU A 278 2.73 8.70 -3.17
N HIS A 279 3.85 8.47 -2.50
CA HIS A 279 5.12 9.15 -2.70
C HIS A 279 6.14 8.12 -3.15
N ALA A 280 6.74 8.33 -4.33
CA ALA A 280 7.87 7.56 -4.82
C ALA A 280 9.07 8.48 -5.12
N ARG A 281 10.28 8.01 -4.84
CA ARG A 281 11.56 8.68 -5.14
C ARG A 281 12.28 7.92 -6.24
N THR A 282 12.76 8.62 -7.25
CA THR A 282 13.63 8.06 -8.29
C THR A 282 15.08 8.49 -8.04
N GLN A 283 16.02 8.02 -8.86
CA GLN A 283 17.39 8.56 -8.84
C GLN A 283 17.47 10.06 -9.20
N VAL A 284 16.45 10.60 -9.88
CA VAL A 284 16.46 11.97 -10.42
C VAL A 284 15.60 12.93 -9.59
N GLN A 285 14.39 12.52 -9.21
CA GLN A 285 13.37 13.38 -8.59
C GLN A 285 12.36 12.58 -7.75
N ASP A 286 11.65 13.30 -6.87
CA ASP A 286 10.48 12.78 -6.16
C ASP A 286 9.19 12.91 -7.00
N ILE A 287 8.26 11.99 -6.81
CA ILE A 287 6.98 11.93 -7.51
C ILE A 287 5.88 11.68 -6.48
N PHE A 288 4.99 12.67 -6.30
CA PHE A 288 3.81 12.55 -5.44
C PHE A 288 2.57 12.37 -6.31
N ILE A 289 1.84 11.29 -6.08
CA ILE A 289 0.59 10.96 -6.76
C ILE A 289 -0.52 10.97 -5.72
N ILE A 290 -1.59 11.73 -5.95
CA ILE A 290 -2.83 11.59 -5.19
C ILE A 290 -3.97 11.35 -6.18
N ILE A 291 -4.64 10.22 -6.03
CA ILE A 291 -5.85 9.87 -6.78
C ILE A 291 -7.05 10.02 -5.87
N LEU A 292 -8.05 10.77 -6.33
CA LEU A 292 -9.37 10.83 -5.72
C LEU A 292 -10.37 10.12 -6.63
N ARG A 293 -11.24 9.31 -6.04
CA ARG A 293 -12.44 8.80 -6.69
C ARG A 293 -13.66 9.41 -6.02
N ARG A 294 -14.35 10.27 -6.77
CA ARG A 294 -15.65 10.83 -6.39
C ARG A 294 -16.72 9.87 -6.88
N ILE A 295 -17.55 9.33 -6.00
CA ILE A 295 -18.61 8.37 -6.33
C ILE A 295 -19.96 8.88 -5.81
N HIS A 296 -21.04 8.35 -6.37
CA HIS A 296 -22.40 8.82 -6.12
C HIS A 296 -22.54 10.28 -6.55
N ILE A 297 -22.20 10.53 -7.81
CA ILE A 297 -22.33 11.86 -8.42
C ILE A 297 -23.81 12.10 -8.78
N PRO A 298 -24.39 13.26 -8.41
CA PRO A 298 -25.77 13.62 -8.77
C PRO A 298 -25.96 13.73 -10.31
N PRO A 299 -27.19 13.57 -10.83
CA PRO A 299 -28.44 13.41 -10.09
C PRO A 299 -28.77 11.98 -9.63
N LEU A 300 -28.35 10.94 -10.37
CA LEU A 300 -28.85 9.57 -10.15
C LEU A 300 -28.01 8.73 -9.18
N PHE A 301 -26.82 9.22 -8.78
CA PHE A 301 -25.85 8.52 -7.91
C PHE A 301 -25.22 7.24 -8.49
N GLU A 302 -25.48 6.96 -9.77
CA GLU A 302 -24.97 5.80 -10.52
C GLU A 302 -23.62 6.06 -11.22
N THR A 303 -22.99 7.23 -11.01
CA THR A 303 -21.69 7.55 -11.63
C THR A 303 -20.59 7.86 -10.62
N TYR A 304 -19.36 7.60 -11.06
CA TYR A 304 -18.11 7.98 -10.40
C TYR A 304 -17.21 8.76 -11.36
N GLN A 305 -16.22 9.45 -10.82
CA GLN A 305 -15.22 10.20 -11.56
C GLN A 305 -13.89 10.10 -10.84
N GLU A 306 -12.79 10.06 -11.60
CA GLU A 306 -11.44 9.97 -11.07
C GLU A 306 -10.69 11.27 -11.34
N ILE A 307 -9.96 11.70 -10.32
CA ILE A 307 -9.27 12.98 -10.28
C ILE A 307 -7.87 12.69 -9.78
N LEU A 308 -6.92 12.78 -10.69
CA LEU A 308 -5.51 12.51 -10.46
C LEU A 308 -4.76 13.83 -10.35
N PHE A 309 -3.89 13.92 -9.35
CA PHE A 309 -2.90 14.97 -9.17
C PHE A 309 -1.52 14.30 -9.09
N VAL A 310 -0.60 14.69 -9.97
CA VAL A 310 0.81 14.26 -9.96
C VAL A 310 1.70 15.48 -9.81
N LEU A 311 2.48 15.56 -8.74
CA LEU A 311 3.54 16.53 -8.55
C LEU A 311 4.88 15.85 -8.85
N TYR A 312 5.66 16.46 -9.74
CA TYR A 312 7.05 16.13 -9.98
C TYR A 312 7.90 17.09 -9.15
N GLY A 313 8.73 16.56 -8.27
CA GLY A 313 9.64 17.32 -7.42
C GLY A 313 10.81 17.92 -8.19
N GLN A 314 11.69 18.61 -7.48
CA GLN A 314 12.91 19.17 -8.05
C GLN A 314 13.97 18.08 -8.27
N GLU A 315 14.83 18.25 -9.29
CA GLU A 315 15.90 17.30 -9.58
C GLU A 315 16.98 17.31 -8.48
N GLN A 316 17.35 16.12 -7.98
CA GLN A 316 18.34 15.97 -6.91
C GLN A 316 19.74 16.45 -7.33
N ASN A 317 20.08 16.30 -8.62
CA ASN A 317 21.37 16.71 -9.19
C ASN A 317 21.67 18.21 -9.01
N ALA A 318 20.64 19.06 -8.90
CA ALA A 318 20.82 20.49 -8.66
C ALA A 318 21.39 20.82 -7.26
N LYS A 319 21.31 19.88 -6.31
CA LYS A 319 21.76 20.07 -4.92
C LYS A 319 23.18 19.55 -4.63
N GLU A 320 23.80 18.80 -5.55
CA GLU A 320 25.09 18.14 -5.31
C GLU A 320 26.32 19.05 -5.44
N GLN A 321 26.18 20.31 -5.89
CA GLN A 321 27.32 21.24 -6.02
C GLN A 321 27.78 21.90 -4.71
N VAL A 322 27.14 21.57 -3.57
CA VAL A 322 27.60 22.03 -2.25
C VAL A 322 28.37 20.91 -1.57
N LEU A 323 29.69 21.06 -1.48
CA LEU A 323 30.56 20.21 -0.64
C LEU A 323 30.31 20.54 0.83
N VAL A 324 29.82 19.57 1.60
CA VAL A 324 29.30 19.80 2.94
C VAL A 324 29.91 18.83 3.96
N ASN A 325 30.32 19.36 5.12
CA ASN A 325 30.85 18.59 6.26
C ASN A 325 29.74 17.81 7.00
N ASP A 326 30.11 16.73 7.69
CA ASP A 326 29.18 15.82 8.43
C ASP A 326 28.19 16.52 9.39
N ARG A 327 28.54 17.71 9.92
CA ARG A 327 27.67 18.48 10.82
C ARG A 327 26.53 19.19 10.12
N ASP A 328 26.75 19.58 8.88
CA ASP A 328 25.77 20.30 8.05
C ASP A 328 24.91 19.30 7.25
N LEU A 329 25.35 18.05 7.11
CA LEU A 329 24.54 16.92 6.62
C LEU A 329 23.24 16.75 7.43
N LEU A 330 23.30 16.82 8.76
CA LEU A 330 22.12 16.76 9.64
C LEU A 330 21.16 17.96 9.49
N LYS A 331 21.69 19.15 9.16
CA LYS A 331 20.85 20.30 8.80
C LYS A 331 20.18 20.06 7.45
N LEU A 332 20.93 19.56 6.47
CA LEU A 332 20.42 19.21 5.16
C LEU A 332 19.31 18.17 5.23
N THR A 333 19.38 17.14 6.07
CA THR A 333 18.25 16.20 6.24
C THR A 333 17.02 16.89 6.82
N LEU A 334 17.18 17.72 7.86
CA LEU A 334 16.05 18.46 8.47
C LEU A 334 15.45 19.50 7.50
N GLU A 335 16.27 20.18 6.71
CA GLU A 335 15.83 21.14 5.68
C GLU A 335 15.17 20.40 4.49
N GLN A 336 15.68 19.23 4.10
CA GLN A 336 15.07 18.35 3.10
C GLN A 336 13.71 17.81 3.56
N ASP A 337 13.56 17.36 4.81
CA ASP A 337 12.29 16.90 5.36
C ASP A 337 11.26 18.04 5.42
N LEU A 338 11.70 19.25 5.78
CA LEU A 338 10.86 20.47 5.76
C LEU A 338 10.42 20.84 4.34
N GLU A 339 11.30 20.74 3.35
CA GLU A 339 10.97 20.94 1.93
C GLU A 339 10.06 19.83 1.38
N GLU A 340 10.32 18.55 1.66
CA GLU A 340 9.49 17.41 1.23
C GLU A 340 8.06 17.59 1.79
N HIS A 341 7.96 17.94 3.07
CA HIS A 341 6.68 18.30 3.67
C HIS A 341 6.04 19.53 3.02
N ALA A 342 6.79 20.56 2.65
CA ALA A 342 6.26 21.73 1.93
C ALA A 342 5.68 21.33 0.56
N PHE A 343 6.42 20.60 -0.28
CA PHE A 343 5.97 20.11 -1.59
C PHE A 343 4.74 19.20 -1.47
N LYS A 344 4.77 18.22 -0.57
CA LYS A 344 3.62 17.35 -0.27
C LYS A 344 2.39 18.16 0.18
N ASN A 345 2.61 19.21 0.96
CA ASN A 345 1.54 20.12 1.39
C ASN A 345 1.01 21.01 0.25
N VAL A 346 1.80 21.37 -0.77
CA VAL A 346 1.27 22.05 -1.98
C VAL A 346 0.22 21.17 -2.67
N LEU A 347 0.54 19.90 -2.94
CA LEU A 347 -0.38 18.98 -3.61
C LEU A 347 -1.64 18.71 -2.78
N ARG A 348 -1.48 18.47 -1.48
CA ARG A 348 -2.60 18.30 -0.54
C ARG A 348 -3.48 19.54 -0.46
N ASN A 349 -2.89 20.75 -0.41
CA ASN A 349 -3.65 22.00 -0.41
C ASN A 349 -4.43 22.20 -1.70
N ALA A 350 -3.86 21.86 -2.86
CA ALA A 350 -4.53 21.91 -4.15
C ALA A 350 -5.80 21.04 -4.12
N ILE A 351 -5.66 19.79 -3.68
CA ILE A 351 -6.74 18.82 -3.57
C ILE A 351 -7.79 19.19 -2.53
N ASP A 352 -7.38 19.67 -1.37
CA ASP A 352 -8.32 20.11 -0.34
C ASP A 352 -9.13 21.32 -0.83
N SER A 353 -8.49 22.24 -1.55
CA SER A 353 -9.16 23.37 -2.20
C SER A 353 -9.98 23.00 -3.44
N LEU A 354 -9.99 21.74 -3.88
CA LEU A 354 -10.75 21.28 -5.04
C LEU A 354 -12.26 21.40 -4.79
N GLN A 355 -12.91 22.19 -5.64
CA GLN A 355 -14.34 22.46 -5.68
C GLN A 355 -14.89 22.01 -7.03
N CYS A 356 -16.09 21.44 -7.05
CA CYS A 356 -16.87 21.25 -8.28
C CYS A 356 -17.98 22.30 -8.36
N LYS A 357 -18.50 22.57 -9.56
CA LYS A 357 -19.77 23.27 -9.70
C LYS A 357 -20.86 22.48 -8.97
N MET A 358 -21.48 23.09 -7.95
CA MET A 358 -22.56 22.46 -7.20
C MET A 358 -23.71 22.08 -8.12
N PHE A 359 -24.14 20.83 -7.99
CA PHE A 359 -25.44 20.41 -8.47
C PHE A 359 -26.48 20.74 -7.39
N ILE A 360 -27.47 21.58 -7.71
CA ILE A 360 -28.60 21.83 -6.81
C ILE A 360 -29.49 20.59 -6.87
N PHE A 361 -29.57 19.84 -5.78
CA PHE A 361 -30.37 18.63 -5.72
C PHE A 361 -31.86 18.98 -5.58
N GLU A 362 -32.55 19.03 -6.73
CA GLU A 362 -33.99 19.32 -6.78
C GLU A 362 -34.85 18.12 -6.37
N LYS A 363 -36.02 18.39 -5.77
CA LYS A 363 -36.99 17.35 -5.34
C LYS A 363 -37.40 16.40 -6.47
N GLN A 364 -37.40 16.86 -7.73
CA GLN A 364 -37.74 16.02 -8.88
C GLN A 364 -36.78 14.83 -9.03
N TYR A 365 -35.51 14.99 -8.67
CA TYR A 365 -34.53 13.89 -8.72
C TYR A 365 -34.80 12.82 -7.67
N GLN A 366 -35.39 13.16 -6.52
CA GLN A 366 -35.81 12.16 -5.53
C GLN A 366 -36.81 11.15 -6.12
N ILE A 367 -37.69 11.58 -7.03
CA ILE A 367 -38.65 10.69 -7.72
C ILE A 367 -37.89 9.70 -8.62
N PHE A 368 -36.92 10.17 -9.41
CA PHE A 368 -36.11 9.28 -10.26
C PHE A 368 -35.26 8.30 -9.44
N ILE A 369 -34.67 8.75 -8.33
CA ILE A 369 -33.89 7.88 -7.43
C ILE A 369 -34.81 6.87 -6.72
N GLN A 370 -36.01 7.27 -6.28
CA GLN A 370 -37.01 6.38 -5.72
C GLN A 370 -37.40 5.30 -6.73
N LEU A 371 -37.75 5.67 -7.97
CA LEU A 371 -38.06 4.72 -9.05
C LEU A 371 -36.90 3.77 -9.39
N SER A 372 -35.64 4.25 -9.33
CA SER A 372 -34.45 3.39 -9.53
C SER A 372 -34.20 2.44 -8.36
N ALA A 373 -34.49 2.87 -7.13
CA ALA A 373 -34.46 2.03 -5.93
C ALA A 373 -35.57 0.96 -5.98
N ASP A 374 -36.79 1.33 -6.37
CA ASP A 374 -37.91 0.41 -6.55
C ASP A 374 -37.65 -0.60 -7.68
N ARG A 375 -36.90 -0.24 -8.72
CA ARG A 375 -36.46 -1.15 -9.79
C ARG A 375 -35.24 -2.02 -9.41
N LEU A 376 -34.77 -1.91 -8.17
CA LEU A 376 -33.60 -2.60 -7.61
C LEU A 376 -32.35 -2.47 -8.51
N LEU A 377 -32.10 -1.26 -9.05
CA LEU A 377 -30.97 -0.97 -9.93
C LEU A 377 -29.67 -0.68 -9.18
N TYR A 378 -29.79 -0.21 -7.93
CA TYR A 378 -28.65 0.19 -7.12
C TYR A 378 -27.88 -0.99 -6.51
N ASN A 379 -26.56 -0.94 -6.62
CA ASN A 379 -25.66 -1.85 -5.93
C ASN A 379 -25.61 -1.55 -4.41
N ARG A 380 -24.99 -2.46 -3.62
CA ARG A 380 -24.87 -2.35 -2.14
C ARG A 380 -24.37 -0.99 -1.67
N GLN A 381 -23.33 -0.44 -2.31
CA GLN A 381 -22.75 0.86 -1.94
C GLN A 381 -23.74 2.01 -2.20
N THR A 382 -24.31 2.07 -3.42
CA THR A 382 -25.24 3.15 -3.79
C THR A 382 -26.54 3.09 -2.97
N LEU A 383 -27.06 1.89 -2.71
CA LEU A 383 -28.24 1.70 -1.88
C LEU A 383 -28.00 2.11 -0.42
N ASN A 384 -26.85 1.72 0.16
CA ASN A 384 -26.44 2.19 1.49
C ASN A 384 -26.30 3.73 1.53
N PHE A 385 -25.69 4.32 0.51
CA PHE A 385 -25.51 5.77 0.41
C PHE A 385 -26.87 6.51 0.35
N ILE A 386 -27.77 6.15 -0.56
CA ILE A 386 -29.06 6.85 -0.70
C ILE A 386 -29.96 6.64 0.52
N TYR A 387 -29.92 5.45 1.14
CA TYR A 387 -30.61 5.21 2.40
C TYR A 387 -30.07 6.13 3.49
N ASN A 388 -28.75 6.13 3.72
CA ASN A 388 -28.14 6.90 4.79
C ASN A 388 -28.35 8.40 4.62
N LYS A 389 -28.18 8.94 3.40
CA LYS A 389 -28.26 10.37 3.08
C LYS A 389 -29.69 10.89 2.89
N PHE A 390 -30.54 10.20 2.14
CA PHE A 390 -31.84 10.72 1.71
C PHE A 390 -33.05 10.01 2.33
N LYS A 391 -32.84 8.93 3.09
CA LYS A 391 -33.91 8.06 3.60
C LYS A 391 -34.82 7.56 2.47
N ILE A 392 -34.23 7.30 1.31
CA ILE A 392 -34.90 6.63 0.18
C ILE A 392 -34.80 5.12 0.40
N PHE A 393 -35.91 4.43 0.18
CA PHE A 393 -36.08 3.00 0.43
C PHE A 393 -36.81 2.37 -0.76
N PRO A 394 -36.41 1.19 -1.26
CA PRO A 394 -37.27 0.43 -2.14
C PRO A 394 -38.59 0.10 -1.45
N GLN A 395 -39.72 0.18 -2.18
CA GLN A 395 -41.06 -0.24 -1.75
C GLN A 395 -41.09 -1.66 -1.13
N PHE A 396 -40.12 -2.47 -1.55
CA PHE A 396 -39.86 -3.85 -1.12
C PHE A 396 -39.28 -4.01 0.28
N MET A 397 -38.86 -2.93 0.95
CA MET A 397 -38.23 -2.99 2.28
C MET A 397 -39.17 -3.51 3.38
N SER A 398 -40.46 -3.22 3.26
CA SER A 398 -41.52 -3.70 4.15
C SER A 398 -41.54 -5.22 4.31
N TYR A 399 -41.40 -5.93 3.19
CA TYR A 399 -41.35 -7.39 3.13
C TYR A 399 -40.07 -7.95 3.78
N ALA A 400 -38.91 -7.34 3.50
CA ALA A 400 -37.65 -7.71 4.14
C ALA A 400 -37.69 -7.49 5.67
N LEU A 401 -38.26 -6.37 6.13
CA LEU A 401 -38.46 -6.08 7.56
C LEU A 401 -39.36 -7.10 8.25
N LYS A 402 -40.49 -7.49 7.63
CA LYS A 402 -41.39 -8.54 8.14
C LYS A 402 -40.67 -9.88 8.27
N TYR A 403 -39.92 -10.30 7.25
CA TYR A 403 -39.16 -11.55 7.30
C TYR A 403 -38.06 -11.51 8.38
N LEU A 404 -37.32 -10.40 8.51
CA LEU A 404 -36.29 -10.27 9.54
C LEU A 404 -36.89 -10.34 10.95
N LYS A 405 -38.08 -9.76 11.17
CA LYS A 405 -38.83 -9.87 12.43
C LYS A 405 -39.24 -11.31 12.74
N LEU A 406 -39.78 -12.04 11.76
CA LEU A 406 -40.10 -13.47 11.91
C LEU A 406 -38.84 -14.31 12.20
N LEU A 407 -37.72 -14.01 11.54
CA LEU A 407 -36.44 -14.66 11.80
C LEU A 407 -35.95 -14.40 13.22
N PHE A 408 -35.99 -13.16 13.72
CA PHE A 408 -35.65 -12.84 15.11
C PHE A 408 -36.57 -13.55 16.11
N GLN A 409 -37.88 -13.60 15.86
CA GLN A 409 -38.83 -14.34 16.71
C GLN A 409 -38.50 -15.83 16.82
N ARG A 410 -38.02 -16.47 15.74
CA ARG A 410 -37.51 -17.85 15.79
C ARG A 410 -36.14 -17.95 16.48
N LEU A 411 -35.24 -16.99 16.26
CA LEU A 411 -33.90 -16.96 16.88
C LEU A 411 -33.91 -16.68 18.39
N VAL A 412 -34.99 -16.10 18.93
CA VAL A 412 -35.24 -16.01 20.38
C VAL A 412 -35.25 -17.38 21.07
N LEU A 413 -35.51 -18.48 20.33
CA LEU A 413 -35.39 -19.85 20.85
C LEU A 413 -33.93 -20.32 21.05
N TYR A 414 -32.97 -19.64 20.43
CA TYR A 414 -31.53 -19.88 20.57
C TYR A 414 -30.87 -18.92 21.57
N ASP A 415 -31.11 -17.62 21.40
CA ASP A 415 -30.61 -16.56 22.30
C ASP A 415 -31.71 -15.54 22.56
N LYS A 416 -32.44 -15.77 23.66
CA LYS A 416 -33.62 -14.99 24.04
C LYS A 416 -33.29 -13.52 24.30
N GLU A 417 -32.18 -13.23 24.96
CA GLU A 417 -31.85 -11.85 25.36
C GLU A 417 -31.43 -11.04 24.13
N ARG A 418 -30.49 -11.57 23.34
CA ARG A 418 -29.96 -10.88 22.17
C ARG A 418 -31.03 -10.62 21.11
N PHE A 419 -31.78 -11.65 20.70
CA PHE A 419 -32.73 -11.48 19.60
C PHE A 419 -34.00 -10.73 20.00
N LEU A 420 -34.36 -10.69 21.29
CA LEU A 420 -35.42 -9.81 21.78
C LEU A 420 -34.98 -8.33 21.82
N ILE A 421 -33.71 -8.04 22.09
CA ILE A 421 -33.15 -6.68 21.95
C ILE A 421 -33.17 -6.27 20.47
N LEU A 422 -32.68 -7.12 19.56
CA LEU A 422 -32.67 -6.83 18.13
C LEU A 422 -34.08 -6.64 17.54
N ASP A 423 -35.09 -7.39 17.98
CA ASP A 423 -36.49 -7.16 17.55
C ASP A 423 -37.05 -5.82 18.06
N LYS A 424 -36.71 -5.42 19.29
CA LYS A 424 -37.07 -4.10 19.83
C LYS A 424 -36.39 -2.98 19.05
N GLU A 425 -35.09 -3.09 18.77
CA GLU A 425 -34.35 -2.12 17.96
C GLU A 425 -34.91 -2.01 16.54
N LEU A 426 -35.20 -3.14 15.89
CA LEU A 426 -35.83 -3.19 14.57
C LEU A 426 -37.19 -2.48 14.57
N THR A 427 -38.01 -2.75 15.60
CA THR A 427 -39.33 -2.14 15.79
C THR A 427 -39.23 -0.65 16.14
N GLN A 428 -38.22 -0.22 16.90
CA GLN A 428 -37.98 1.20 17.21
C GLN A 428 -37.51 1.97 15.97
N LYS A 429 -36.60 1.39 15.19
CA LYS A 429 -35.98 2.03 14.01
C LYS A 429 -36.92 2.11 12.81
N TYR A 430 -37.79 1.11 12.63
CA TYR A 430 -38.67 0.99 11.45
C TYR A 430 -40.15 0.83 11.79
N GLY A 431 -40.57 1.12 13.03
CA GLY A 431 -41.95 0.96 13.48
C GLY A 431 -42.98 1.69 12.61
N PHE A 432 -42.64 2.86 12.07
CA PHE A 432 -43.50 3.58 11.13
C PHE A 432 -43.73 2.81 9.82
N ILE A 433 -42.71 2.15 9.27
CA ILE A 433 -42.85 1.29 8.09
C ILE A 433 -43.64 0.03 8.45
N LEU A 434 -43.32 -0.61 9.57
CA LEU A 434 -44.00 -1.83 10.03
C LEU A 434 -45.49 -1.61 10.31
N ASN A 435 -45.87 -0.46 10.87
CA ASN A 435 -47.24 -0.15 11.26
C ASN A 435 -48.10 0.37 10.10
N ASN A 436 -47.55 1.20 9.21
CA ASN A 436 -48.30 1.78 8.08
C ASN A 436 -48.57 0.76 6.95
N LEU A 437 -48.13 -0.49 7.10
CA LEU A 437 -48.28 -1.54 6.10
C LEU A 437 -49.69 -2.08 5.89
N LYS A 438 -50.67 -1.67 6.71
CA LYS A 438 -52.08 -2.01 6.46
C LYS A 438 -52.64 -1.31 5.20
N ASP A 439 -52.10 -0.14 4.86
CA ASP A 439 -52.65 0.70 3.78
C ASP A 439 -52.02 0.40 2.40
N TYR A 440 -50.86 -0.27 2.37
CA TYR A 440 -50.14 -0.63 1.14
C TYR A 440 -50.42 -2.05 0.63
N MET A 441 -51.31 -2.80 1.29
CA MET A 441 -51.64 -4.19 0.92
C MET A 441 -53.09 -4.29 0.45
N THR A 442 -53.37 -3.85 -0.77
CA THR A 442 -54.72 -4.00 -1.38
C THR A 442 -55.11 -5.45 -1.64
N ASP A 443 -54.15 -6.36 -1.72
CA ASP A 443 -54.34 -7.68 -2.35
C ASP A 443 -54.28 -8.87 -1.37
N GLY A 444 -54.35 -8.62 -0.05
CA GLY A 444 -54.64 -9.66 0.96
C GLY A 444 -53.59 -10.75 1.19
N ILE A 445 -52.40 -10.69 0.57
CA ILE A 445 -51.32 -11.67 0.74
C ILE A 445 -50.82 -11.66 2.20
N GLN A 446 -51.25 -12.63 3.00
CA GLN A 446 -50.60 -12.90 4.27
C GLN A 446 -49.20 -13.45 3.98
N ILE A 447 -48.16 -12.84 4.54
CA ILE A 447 -46.83 -13.46 4.55
C ILE A 447 -46.89 -14.55 5.61
N GLU A 448 -47.38 -15.72 5.22
CA GLU A 448 -47.32 -16.93 6.02
C GLU A 448 -45.86 -17.29 6.35
N GLU A 449 -45.67 -18.15 7.34
CA GLU A 449 -44.46 -18.25 8.18
C GLU A 449 -43.18 -18.77 7.48
N ASN A 450 -43.07 -18.72 6.16
CA ASN A 450 -41.95 -19.26 5.41
C ASN A 450 -41.35 -18.27 4.40
N LEU A 451 -40.13 -18.57 3.96
CA LEU A 451 -39.37 -17.77 3.01
C LEU A 451 -40.01 -17.78 1.60
N GLN A 452 -40.89 -18.74 1.29
CA GLN A 452 -41.59 -18.80 -0.01
C GLN A 452 -42.66 -17.72 -0.14
N ALA A 453 -43.48 -17.48 0.89
CA ALA A 453 -44.52 -16.45 0.87
C ALA A 453 -43.93 -15.05 0.65
N LEU A 454 -42.71 -14.81 1.15
CA LEU A 454 -41.92 -13.61 0.85
C LEU A 454 -41.63 -13.49 -0.66
N PHE A 455 -41.16 -14.56 -1.30
CA PHE A 455 -40.85 -14.57 -2.73
C PHE A 455 -42.09 -14.45 -3.61
N ASP A 456 -43.16 -15.16 -3.28
CA ASP A 456 -44.42 -15.12 -4.03
C ASP A 456 -45.02 -13.70 -3.99
N ALA A 457 -44.95 -13.03 -2.85
CA ALA A 457 -45.34 -11.62 -2.71
C ALA A 457 -44.47 -10.68 -3.57
N PHE A 458 -43.15 -10.92 -3.66
CA PHE A 458 -42.26 -10.13 -4.52
C PHE A 458 -42.43 -10.40 -6.02
N GLU A 459 -42.82 -11.62 -6.42
CA GLU A 459 -43.16 -11.92 -7.81
C GLU A 459 -44.50 -11.26 -8.19
N GLN A 460 -45.48 -11.25 -7.30
CA GLN A 460 -46.79 -10.60 -7.52
C GLN A 460 -46.71 -9.06 -7.53
N ALA A 461 -45.92 -8.45 -6.63
CA ALA A 461 -45.74 -7.00 -6.54
C ALA A 461 -44.90 -6.37 -7.68
N SER A 462 -44.50 -7.14 -8.69
CA SER A 462 -43.70 -6.68 -9.83
C SER A 462 -44.52 -5.89 -10.88
N PHE A 463 -45.02 -4.71 -10.49
CA PHE A 463 -45.79 -3.78 -11.34
C PHE A 463 -45.05 -3.30 -12.62
N VAL A 464 -43.75 -3.58 -12.76
CA VAL A 464 -42.92 -3.18 -13.91
C VAL A 464 -42.89 -4.29 -14.97
N ARG A 465 -44.07 -4.69 -15.47
CA ARG A 465 -44.17 -5.54 -16.66
C ARG A 465 -43.94 -4.72 -17.93
N ASP A 466 -42.67 -4.46 -18.23
CA ASP A 466 -42.29 -4.26 -19.63
C ASP A 466 -42.65 -5.54 -20.39
N LYS A 467 -43.59 -5.45 -21.33
CA LYS A 467 -44.10 -6.61 -22.07
C LYS A 467 -43.12 -7.09 -23.15
N SER A 468 -42.09 -6.31 -23.47
CA SER A 468 -41.05 -6.70 -24.43
C SER A 468 -40.05 -7.72 -23.86
N GLY A 469 -39.58 -8.66 -24.68
CA GLY A 469 -38.61 -9.70 -24.30
C GLY A 469 -39.20 -11.01 -23.76
N ASN A 470 -38.32 -11.98 -23.50
CA ASN A 470 -38.65 -13.31 -22.99
C ASN A 470 -39.08 -13.25 -21.51
N GLU A 471 -40.19 -13.89 -21.15
CA GLU A 471 -40.71 -13.91 -19.78
C GLU A 471 -39.78 -14.66 -18.80
N GLU A 472 -39.15 -15.76 -19.22
CA GLU A 472 -38.22 -16.51 -18.38
C GLU A 472 -36.97 -15.69 -18.06
N GLU A 473 -36.44 -14.95 -19.04
CA GLU A 473 -35.28 -14.08 -18.88
C GLU A 473 -35.60 -12.88 -17.95
N ARG A 474 -36.77 -12.25 -18.11
CA ARG A 474 -37.23 -11.20 -17.19
C ARG A 474 -37.38 -11.73 -15.76
N LYS A 475 -37.98 -12.91 -15.59
CA LYS A 475 -38.15 -13.56 -14.28
C LYS A 475 -36.79 -13.89 -13.65
N PHE A 476 -35.85 -14.39 -14.44
CA PHE A 476 -34.48 -14.67 -14.02
C PHE A 476 -33.76 -13.40 -13.52
N VAL A 477 -33.73 -12.33 -14.33
CA VAL A 477 -33.12 -11.05 -13.95
C VAL A 477 -33.79 -10.43 -12.71
N TRP A 478 -35.11 -10.57 -12.57
CA TRP A 478 -35.83 -10.11 -11.38
C TRP A 478 -35.42 -10.86 -10.12
N GLN A 479 -35.38 -12.20 -10.17
CA GLN A 479 -34.94 -13.03 -9.04
C GLN A 479 -33.49 -12.73 -8.65
N GLN A 480 -32.59 -12.49 -9.61
CA GLN A 480 -31.20 -12.09 -9.33
C GLN A 480 -31.12 -10.74 -8.60
N LYS A 481 -31.86 -9.72 -9.06
CA LYS A 481 -31.95 -8.41 -8.38
C LYS A 481 -32.51 -8.54 -6.97
N LEU A 482 -33.56 -9.34 -6.80
CA LEU A 482 -34.21 -9.55 -5.53
C LEU A 482 -33.31 -10.28 -4.53
N SER A 483 -32.60 -11.32 -4.95
CA SER A 483 -31.58 -12.00 -4.15
C SER A 483 -30.47 -11.03 -3.71
N ASN A 484 -29.94 -10.24 -4.64
CA ASN A 484 -28.95 -9.20 -4.33
C ASN A 484 -29.48 -8.21 -3.27
N TYR A 485 -30.72 -7.74 -3.43
CA TYR A 485 -31.37 -6.82 -2.49
C TYR A 485 -31.59 -7.42 -1.10
N LEU A 486 -32.13 -8.64 -1.00
CA LEU A 486 -32.35 -9.32 0.28
C LEU A 486 -31.02 -9.62 0.98
N GLY A 487 -30.00 -10.04 0.22
CA GLY A 487 -28.63 -10.18 0.72
C GLY A 487 -28.11 -8.87 1.34
N ILE A 488 -28.31 -7.72 0.69
CA ILE A 488 -27.93 -6.41 1.23
C ILE A 488 -28.73 -6.09 2.51
N CYS A 489 -30.05 -6.31 2.50
CA CYS A 489 -30.95 -6.06 3.63
C CYS A 489 -30.52 -6.80 4.91
N PHE A 490 -30.31 -8.12 4.80
CA PHE A 490 -30.01 -8.97 5.94
C PHE A 490 -28.53 -8.96 6.34
N ASP A 491 -27.62 -8.71 5.40
CA ASP A 491 -26.20 -8.47 5.68
C ASP A 491 -25.94 -6.99 5.98
N GLY A 492 -26.60 -6.47 7.01
CA GLY A 492 -26.25 -5.21 7.67
C GLY A 492 -26.83 -3.90 7.11
N LEU A 493 -27.58 -3.85 6.00
CA LEU A 493 -28.29 -2.59 5.64
C LEU A 493 -29.37 -2.24 6.70
N LEU A 494 -30.18 -3.24 7.10
CA LEU A 494 -31.28 -2.99 8.03
C LEU A 494 -30.78 -2.71 9.46
N MET A 495 -29.84 -3.51 9.97
CA MET A 495 -29.38 -3.49 11.37
C MET A 495 -27.94 -2.96 11.57
N GLY A 496 -27.24 -2.54 10.52
CA GLY A 496 -25.84 -2.11 10.63
C GLY A 496 -24.94 -3.26 11.09
N SER A 497 -24.04 -2.98 12.04
CA SER A 497 -23.18 -3.98 12.67
C SER A 497 -23.85 -4.80 13.78
N ALA A 498 -25.12 -4.52 14.13
CA ALA A 498 -25.81 -5.23 15.22
C ALA A 498 -26.29 -6.64 14.81
N PHE A 499 -26.57 -6.84 13.51
CA PHE A 499 -26.94 -8.14 12.95
C PHE A 499 -26.50 -8.26 11.48
N SER A 500 -25.96 -9.43 11.15
CA SER A 500 -25.40 -9.82 9.85
C SER A 500 -25.50 -11.34 9.66
N PHE A 501 -25.05 -11.87 8.51
CA PHE A 501 -24.99 -13.33 8.33
C PHE A 501 -24.00 -14.04 9.26
N LYS A 502 -23.01 -13.31 9.82
CA LYS A 502 -22.10 -13.84 10.85
C LYS A 502 -22.84 -14.33 12.10
N ASP A 503 -23.99 -13.73 12.40
CA ASP A 503 -24.78 -14.04 13.60
C ASP A 503 -25.67 -15.27 13.43
N LEU A 504 -25.82 -15.77 12.21
CA LEU A 504 -26.59 -16.97 11.87
C LEU A 504 -25.74 -18.25 11.85
N VAL A 505 -24.43 -18.14 11.59
CA VAL A 505 -23.54 -19.33 11.53
C VAL A 505 -23.46 -20.08 12.88
N PRO A 506 -23.30 -19.44 14.06
CA PRO A 506 -23.31 -20.14 15.34
C PRO A 506 -24.62 -20.91 15.63
N VAL A 507 -25.74 -20.43 15.08
CA VAL A 507 -27.06 -21.06 15.23
C VAL A 507 -27.12 -22.42 14.52
N LEU A 508 -26.44 -22.55 13.37
CA LEU A 508 -26.36 -23.81 12.64
C LEU A 508 -25.60 -24.89 13.41
N GLN A 509 -24.60 -24.49 14.20
CA GLN A 509 -23.82 -25.40 15.04
C GLN A 509 -24.53 -25.76 16.35
N ALA A 510 -25.44 -24.90 16.83
CA ALA A 510 -26.15 -25.08 18.07
C ALA A 510 -27.14 -26.27 18.07
N LYS A 511 -27.55 -26.70 19.27
CA LYS A 511 -28.62 -27.69 19.49
C LYS A 511 -30.01 -27.04 19.36
N VAL A 512 -30.31 -26.53 18.16
CA VAL A 512 -31.61 -25.94 17.78
C VAL A 512 -32.42 -26.88 16.88
N SER A 513 -33.69 -26.56 16.62
CA SER A 513 -34.56 -27.36 15.76
C SER A 513 -34.04 -27.44 14.32
N MET A 514 -34.26 -28.59 13.66
CA MET A 514 -33.91 -28.77 12.24
C MET A 514 -34.68 -27.82 11.32
N GLU A 515 -35.89 -27.41 11.70
CA GLU A 515 -36.67 -26.38 11.02
C GLU A 515 -35.90 -25.04 10.97
N LEU A 516 -35.40 -24.56 12.11
CA LEU A 516 -34.64 -23.30 12.17
C LEU A 516 -33.35 -23.37 11.34
N LYS A 517 -32.64 -24.50 11.37
CA LYS A 517 -31.46 -24.71 10.52
C LYS A 517 -31.83 -24.69 9.04
N THR A 518 -32.94 -25.33 8.66
CA THR A 518 -33.45 -25.34 7.28
C THR A 518 -33.77 -23.93 6.80
N ILE A 519 -34.46 -23.12 7.61
CA ILE A 519 -34.80 -21.73 7.29
C ILE A 519 -33.54 -20.87 7.05
N ILE A 520 -32.50 -21.03 7.87
CA ILE A 520 -31.23 -20.32 7.70
C ILE A 520 -30.50 -20.77 6.42
N LEU A 521 -30.48 -22.07 6.13
CA LEU A 521 -29.84 -22.61 4.93
C LEU A 521 -30.60 -22.21 3.65
N GLU A 522 -31.93 -22.17 3.67
CA GLU A 522 -32.75 -21.65 2.55
C GLU A 522 -32.50 -20.15 2.32
N LEU A 523 -32.33 -19.37 3.39
CA LEU A 523 -31.98 -17.96 3.30
C LEU A 523 -30.60 -17.75 2.64
N PHE A 524 -29.60 -18.54 3.07
CA PHE A 524 -28.26 -18.53 2.48
C PHE A 524 -28.27 -18.98 1.01
N ASP A 525 -28.98 -20.05 0.67
CA ASP A 525 -29.17 -20.54 -0.71
C ASP A 525 -29.74 -19.44 -1.62
N TYR A 526 -30.83 -18.80 -1.19
CA TYR A 526 -31.47 -17.75 -1.97
C TYR A 526 -30.59 -16.52 -2.15
N CYS A 527 -29.92 -16.05 -1.08
CA CYS A 527 -29.07 -14.85 -1.14
C CYS A 527 -27.74 -15.10 -1.89
N LEU A 528 -27.21 -16.34 -1.84
CA LEU A 528 -26.04 -16.73 -2.63
C LEU A 528 -26.38 -16.89 -4.11
N TYR A 529 -27.62 -17.27 -4.44
CA TYR A 529 -28.14 -17.35 -5.82
C TYR A 529 -27.25 -18.19 -6.76
N ALA A 530 -26.87 -19.39 -6.32
CA ALA A 530 -26.09 -20.32 -7.13
C ALA A 530 -26.96 -20.90 -8.26
N VAL A 531 -26.81 -20.37 -9.49
CA VAL A 531 -27.59 -20.79 -10.68
C VAL A 531 -26.67 -21.04 -11.90
N PRO A 532 -27.01 -21.93 -12.85
CA PRO A 532 -26.16 -22.22 -14.00
C PRO A 532 -25.88 -20.97 -14.87
N LYS A 533 -24.64 -20.83 -15.38
CA LYS A 533 -24.24 -19.71 -16.25
C LYS A 533 -24.94 -19.72 -17.63
N LYS A 534 -25.41 -20.88 -18.09
CA LYS A 534 -25.97 -21.09 -19.44
C LYS A 534 -27.49 -21.28 -19.49
N GLU A 535 -28.18 -21.26 -18.35
CA GLU A 535 -29.62 -21.53 -18.28
C GLU A 535 -30.32 -20.44 -17.47
N CYS A 536 -31.19 -19.65 -18.10
CA CYS A 536 -32.09 -18.71 -17.42
C CYS A 536 -33.24 -19.45 -16.73
N ARG A 537 -32.91 -20.32 -15.77
CA ARG A 537 -33.90 -21.11 -15.02
C ARG A 537 -34.13 -20.52 -13.63
N PRO A 538 -35.39 -20.49 -13.15
CA PRO A 538 -35.70 -20.07 -11.80
C PRO A 538 -35.08 -21.02 -10.76
N ILE A 539 -34.83 -20.50 -9.56
CA ILE A 539 -34.23 -21.29 -8.47
C ILE A 539 -35.11 -22.52 -8.16
N LYS A 540 -34.57 -23.72 -8.37
CA LYS A 540 -35.19 -24.95 -7.86
C LYS A 540 -34.87 -25.10 -6.37
N LYS A 541 -35.88 -25.43 -5.56
CA LYS A 541 -35.64 -25.89 -4.18
C LYS A 541 -34.82 -27.17 -4.20
N GLY A 542 -33.87 -27.28 -3.29
CA GLY A 542 -32.96 -28.42 -3.21
C GLY A 542 -32.05 -28.32 -2.00
N ASN A 543 -31.31 -29.38 -1.72
CA ASN A 543 -30.32 -29.39 -0.65
C ASN A 543 -29.21 -28.37 -0.97
N PHE A 544 -29.03 -27.37 -0.10
CA PHE A 544 -28.03 -26.31 -0.27
C PHE A 544 -26.60 -26.86 -0.42
N ILE A 545 -26.25 -27.92 0.32
CA ILE A 545 -24.94 -28.57 0.19
C ILE A 545 -24.72 -29.14 -1.21
N LYS A 546 -25.74 -29.78 -1.80
CA LYS A 546 -25.66 -30.28 -3.17
C LYS A 546 -25.49 -29.15 -4.20
N LYS A 547 -26.14 -28.00 -3.98
CA LYS A 547 -25.91 -26.81 -4.81
C LYS A 547 -24.50 -26.25 -4.67
N LEU A 548 -23.87 -26.39 -3.50
CA LEU A 548 -22.45 -26.04 -3.32
C LEU A 548 -21.52 -27.01 -4.07
N GLU A 549 -21.83 -28.31 -4.13
CA GLU A 549 -21.11 -29.29 -4.98
C GLU A 549 -21.22 -28.90 -6.46
N GLU A 550 -22.42 -28.54 -6.91
CA GLU A 550 -22.68 -28.07 -8.27
C GLU A 550 -21.95 -26.74 -8.57
N LEU A 551 -21.92 -25.80 -7.61
CA LEU A 551 -21.20 -24.52 -7.69
C LEU A 551 -19.69 -24.72 -7.83
N ALA A 552 -19.11 -25.62 -7.05
CA ALA A 552 -17.69 -25.96 -7.09
C ALA A 552 -17.24 -26.50 -8.47
N SER A 553 -18.17 -26.99 -9.29
CA SER A 553 -17.89 -27.42 -10.68
C SER A 553 -17.72 -26.28 -11.70
N ASN A 554 -17.68 -25.00 -11.25
CA ASN A 554 -17.47 -23.77 -12.06
C ASN A 554 -18.57 -23.50 -13.13
N LYS A 555 -19.68 -24.27 -13.12
CA LYS A 555 -20.80 -24.11 -14.06
C LYS A 555 -21.81 -23.02 -13.67
N TYR A 556 -21.68 -22.43 -12.48
CA TYR A 556 -22.70 -21.60 -11.85
C TYR A 556 -22.20 -20.17 -11.58
N GLN A 557 -23.10 -19.20 -11.75
CA GLN A 557 -22.96 -17.82 -11.26
C GLN A 557 -23.56 -17.72 -9.85
N TYR A 558 -23.11 -16.73 -9.08
CA TYR A 558 -23.48 -16.53 -7.67
C TYR A 558 -23.29 -15.07 -7.26
N ASN A 559 -23.93 -14.68 -6.16
CA ASN A 559 -23.76 -13.37 -5.54
C ASN A 559 -22.44 -13.32 -4.75
N VAL A 560 -21.43 -12.70 -5.36
CA VAL A 560 -20.07 -12.59 -4.80
C VAL A 560 -20.03 -11.90 -3.43
N ASN A 561 -20.90 -10.91 -3.19
CA ASN A 561 -20.96 -10.24 -1.89
C ASN A 561 -21.39 -11.20 -0.77
N ILE A 562 -22.31 -12.12 -1.07
CA ILE A 562 -22.83 -13.08 -0.10
C ILE A 562 -21.86 -14.24 0.09
N ALA A 563 -21.17 -14.69 -0.97
CA ALA A 563 -20.04 -15.60 -0.83
C ALA A 563 -18.97 -15.02 0.10
N LYS A 564 -18.61 -13.74 -0.07
CA LYS A 564 -17.68 -13.01 0.81
C LYS A 564 -18.18 -12.98 2.27
N SER A 565 -19.43 -12.57 2.51
CA SER A 565 -19.98 -12.52 3.88
C SER A 565 -20.03 -13.90 4.55
N LEU A 566 -20.32 -14.98 3.80
CA LEU A 566 -20.29 -16.34 4.32
C LEU A 566 -18.86 -16.83 4.65
N ILE A 567 -17.84 -16.38 3.90
CA ILE A 567 -16.42 -16.65 4.20
C ILE A 567 -15.97 -15.89 5.46
N GLU A 568 -16.30 -14.60 5.56
CA GLU A 568 -15.99 -13.75 6.74
C GLU A 568 -16.78 -14.19 7.99
N ALA A 569 -17.92 -14.87 7.80
CA ALA A 569 -18.71 -15.52 8.85
C ALA A 569 -18.21 -16.92 9.24
N ASN A 570 -17.11 -17.42 8.63
CA ASN A 570 -16.60 -18.79 8.80
C ASN A 570 -17.62 -19.91 8.44
N PHE A 571 -18.67 -19.63 7.66
CA PHE A 571 -19.71 -20.62 7.31
C PHE A 571 -19.12 -21.89 6.69
N PHE A 572 -18.26 -21.75 5.68
CA PHE A 572 -17.71 -22.89 4.95
C PHE A 572 -16.78 -23.77 5.80
N SER A 573 -16.02 -23.20 6.74
CA SER A 573 -15.20 -24.03 7.63
C SER A 573 -16.07 -24.79 8.64
N GLN A 574 -17.09 -24.13 9.20
CA GLN A 574 -17.96 -24.73 10.21
C GLN A 574 -18.93 -25.80 9.64
N GLU A 575 -19.56 -25.53 8.49
CA GLU A 575 -20.64 -26.39 7.93
C GLU A 575 -20.18 -27.32 6.81
N VAL A 576 -18.99 -27.12 6.23
CA VAL A 576 -18.45 -28.00 5.18
C VAL A 576 -17.19 -28.72 5.66
N LEU A 577 -16.16 -28.00 6.13
CA LEU A 577 -14.89 -28.62 6.50
C LEU A 577 -15.00 -29.49 7.77
N LEU A 578 -15.64 -28.99 8.83
CA LEU A 578 -15.79 -29.74 10.09
C LEU A 578 -16.87 -30.83 10.04
N GLN A 579 -17.76 -30.83 9.04
CA GLN A 579 -18.71 -31.92 8.78
C GLN A 579 -18.14 -32.99 7.83
N GLU A 580 -16.83 -33.22 7.89
CA GLU A 580 -16.09 -34.22 7.11
C GLU A 580 -16.14 -34.07 5.57
N ARG A 581 -16.68 -32.96 5.03
CA ARG A 581 -16.72 -32.69 3.57
C ARG A 581 -15.49 -31.90 3.10
N SER A 582 -14.30 -32.32 3.53
CA SER A 582 -13.01 -31.68 3.24
C SER A 582 -12.77 -31.42 1.74
N GLY A 583 -13.11 -32.38 0.87
CA GLY A 583 -13.00 -32.24 -0.59
C GLY A 583 -13.92 -31.17 -1.19
N LEU A 584 -15.14 -31.00 -0.65
CA LEU A 584 -16.07 -29.95 -1.08
C LEU A 584 -15.58 -28.57 -0.65
N TYR A 585 -15.13 -28.43 0.61
CA TYR A 585 -14.53 -27.18 1.09
C TYR A 585 -13.33 -26.78 0.21
N SER A 586 -12.43 -27.72 -0.07
CA SER A 586 -11.26 -27.47 -0.92
C SER A 586 -11.67 -26.99 -2.32
N SER A 587 -12.61 -27.68 -2.96
CA SER A 587 -13.09 -27.35 -4.32
C SER A 587 -13.77 -25.98 -4.38
N LEU A 588 -14.60 -25.64 -3.40
CA LEU A 588 -15.25 -24.33 -3.28
C LEU A 588 -14.24 -23.19 -3.10
N ILE A 589 -13.30 -23.35 -2.15
CA ILE A 589 -12.30 -22.30 -1.87
C ILE A 589 -11.36 -22.11 -3.06
N CYS A 590 -10.93 -23.19 -3.72
CA CYS A 590 -10.15 -23.08 -4.97
C CYS A 590 -10.94 -22.36 -6.06
N TYR A 591 -12.22 -22.69 -6.28
CA TYR A 591 -13.07 -21.99 -7.25
C TYR A 591 -13.18 -20.49 -6.96
N PHE A 592 -13.37 -20.10 -5.70
CA PHE A 592 -13.45 -18.68 -5.35
C PHE A 592 -12.10 -17.94 -5.45
N LEU A 593 -10.97 -18.60 -5.16
CA LEU A 593 -9.62 -18.06 -5.40
C LEU A 593 -9.27 -17.90 -6.89
N GLN A 594 -9.97 -18.61 -7.77
CA GLN A 594 -9.89 -18.46 -9.23
C GLN A 594 -10.81 -17.36 -9.80
N SER A 595 -11.59 -16.67 -8.96
CA SER A 595 -12.45 -15.56 -9.43
C SER A 595 -11.67 -14.26 -9.65
N ASP A 596 -12.12 -13.41 -10.58
CA ASP A 596 -11.54 -12.08 -10.82
C ASP A 596 -11.84 -11.06 -9.70
N ASN A 597 -12.60 -11.46 -8.68
CA ASN A 597 -13.04 -10.55 -7.62
C ASN A 597 -12.00 -10.47 -6.49
N VAL A 598 -11.21 -9.39 -6.52
CA VAL A 598 -10.17 -9.09 -5.53
C VAL A 598 -10.71 -9.11 -4.09
N ASP A 599 -11.91 -8.56 -3.86
CA ASP A 599 -12.55 -8.50 -2.54
C ASP A 599 -12.83 -9.90 -1.95
N LEU A 600 -13.24 -10.85 -2.80
CA LEU A 600 -13.48 -12.25 -2.43
C LEU A 600 -12.15 -12.97 -2.13
N ILE A 601 -11.13 -12.79 -2.98
CA ILE A 601 -9.79 -13.35 -2.75
C ILE A 601 -9.21 -12.84 -1.41
N VAL A 602 -9.29 -11.53 -1.17
CA VAL A 602 -8.81 -10.90 0.08
C VAL A 602 -9.53 -11.48 1.30
N ALA A 603 -10.85 -11.69 1.23
CA ALA A 603 -11.62 -12.30 2.30
C ALA A 603 -11.19 -13.75 2.57
N ILE A 604 -10.90 -14.54 1.53
CA ILE A 604 -10.43 -15.93 1.67
C ILE A 604 -9.04 -15.98 2.29
N CYS A 605 -8.08 -15.19 1.80
CA CYS A 605 -6.74 -15.16 2.38
C CYS A 605 -6.78 -14.77 3.86
N ARG A 606 -7.62 -13.79 4.24
CA ARG A 606 -7.86 -13.41 5.64
C ARG A 606 -8.52 -14.53 6.46
N HIS A 607 -9.51 -15.22 5.90
CA HIS A 607 -10.12 -16.39 6.54
C HIS A 607 -9.07 -17.47 6.84
N ILE A 608 -8.20 -17.81 5.87
CA ILE A 608 -7.12 -18.79 6.06
C ILE A 608 -6.09 -18.31 7.10
N ILE A 609 -5.74 -17.02 7.10
CA ILE A 609 -4.83 -16.42 8.09
C ILE A 609 -5.40 -16.54 9.51
N ASN A 610 -6.67 -16.18 9.69
CA ASN A 610 -7.35 -16.17 10.99
C ASN A 610 -7.63 -17.59 11.51
N PHE A 611 -8.05 -18.51 10.63
CA PHE A 611 -8.35 -19.90 10.96
C PHE A 611 -7.13 -20.62 11.60
N GLN A 612 -5.92 -20.33 11.11
CA GLN A 612 -4.68 -20.83 11.71
C GLN A 612 -4.35 -20.20 13.08
N ALA A 613 -4.75 -18.95 13.32
CA ALA A 613 -4.58 -18.31 14.63
C ALA A 613 -5.49 -18.98 15.67
N GLU A 614 -6.76 -19.23 15.33
CA GLU A 614 -7.72 -19.92 16.20
C GLU A 614 -7.26 -21.36 16.55
N ILE A 615 -6.81 -22.14 15.56
CA ILE A 615 -6.38 -23.54 15.76
C ILE A 615 -5.08 -23.69 16.56
N LYS A 616 -4.18 -22.70 16.50
CA LYS A 616 -2.92 -22.69 17.29
C LYS A 616 -3.18 -22.73 18.80
N HIS A 617 -4.35 -22.31 19.26
CA HIS A 617 -4.71 -22.30 20.68
C HIS A 617 -5.39 -23.58 21.18
N THR A 618 -5.83 -24.49 20.30
CA THR A 618 -6.69 -25.62 20.71
C THR A 618 -6.09 -27.00 20.50
N THR A 619 -5.69 -27.36 19.27
CA THR A 619 -5.44 -28.77 18.91
C THR A 619 -4.49 -29.02 17.73
N GLY A 620 -4.06 -27.98 16.99
CA GLY A 620 -3.30 -28.19 15.75
C GLY A 620 -4.15 -28.70 14.58
N LEU A 621 -3.51 -28.95 13.43
CA LEU A 621 -4.23 -29.32 12.20
C LEU A 621 -4.52 -30.82 12.12
N THR A 622 -5.77 -31.18 11.83
CA THR A 622 -6.16 -32.58 11.58
C THR A 622 -5.81 -33.01 10.16
N GLU A 623 -5.72 -34.33 9.92
CA GLU A 623 -5.45 -34.89 8.59
C GLU A 623 -6.49 -34.48 7.53
N ALA A 624 -7.77 -34.39 7.92
CA ALA A 624 -8.84 -33.89 7.05
C ALA A 624 -8.64 -32.42 6.67
N MET A 625 -8.16 -31.57 7.59
CA MET A 625 -7.80 -30.19 7.30
C MET A 625 -6.59 -30.11 6.38
N ILE A 626 -5.53 -30.88 6.65
CA ILE A 626 -4.33 -30.93 5.80
C ILE A 626 -4.72 -31.33 4.36
N THR A 627 -5.56 -32.35 4.22
CA THR A 627 -6.11 -32.79 2.92
C THR A 627 -6.91 -31.69 2.22
N ALA A 628 -7.73 -30.94 2.95
CA ALA A 628 -8.49 -29.81 2.40
C ALA A 628 -7.60 -28.64 1.95
N PHE A 629 -6.53 -28.33 2.67
CA PHE A 629 -5.64 -27.20 2.36
C PHE A 629 -4.58 -27.52 1.30
N LYS A 630 -4.34 -28.79 0.96
CA LYS A 630 -3.40 -29.19 -0.11
C LYS A 630 -3.72 -28.49 -1.45
N PRO A 631 -4.91 -28.62 -2.07
CA PRO A 631 -5.23 -27.90 -3.31
C PRO A 631 -5.24 -26.38 -3.14
N ILE A 632 -5.75 -25.89 -2.01
CA ILE A 632 -5.80 -24.45 -1.69
C ILE A 632 -4.39 -23.84 -1.69
N SER A 633 -3.38 -24.56 -1.19
CA SER A 633 -2.00 -24.08 -1.19
C SER A 633 -1.43 -23.90 -2.60
N VAL A 634 -1.84 -24.71 -3.58
CA VAL A 634 -1.44 -24.55 -4.99
C VAL A 634 -2.06 -23.27 -5.60
N GLU A 635 -3.33 -23.00 -5.31
CA GLU A 635 -3.99 -21.75 -5.72
C GLU A 635 -3.37 -20.52 -5.02
N LEU A 636 -3.00 -20.63 -3.75
CA LEU A 636 -2.26 -19.57 -3.05
C LEU A 636 -0.87 -19.33 -3.67
N ILE A 637 -0.16 -20.36 -4.12
CA ILE A 637 1.11 -20.20 -4.87
C ILE A 637 0.87 -19.52 -6.22
N ARG A 638 -0.24 -19.80 -6.93
CA ARG A 638 -0.63 -19.06 -8.13
C ARG A 638 -0.90 -17.59 -7.83
N LEU A 639 -1.62 -17.28 -6.74
CA LEU A 639 -1.89 -15.90 -6.34
C LEU A 639 -0.63 -15.17 -5.85
N TYR A 640 0.29 -15.87 -5.20
CA TYR A 640 1.60 -15.32 -4.82
C TYR A 640 2.44 -14.90 -6.03
N ARG A 641 2.31 -15.59 -7.18
CA ARG A 641 2.92 -15.17 -8.45
C ARG A 641 2.39 -13.83 -8.97
N SER A 642 1.16 -13.42 -8.61
CA SER A 642 0.52 -12.18 -9.11
C SER A 642 1.39 -10.92 -8.97
N HIS A 643 1.19 -9.97 -9.90
CA HIS A 643 1.76 -8.63 -9.85
C HIS A 643 1.05 -7.72 -8.83
N ASN A 644 -0.19 -8.05 -8.45
CA ASN A 644 -0.92 -7.33 -7.41
C ASN A 644 -0.32 -7.62 -6.04
N ARG A 645 0.40 -6.62 -5.53
CA ARG A 645 1.14 -6.69 -4.27
C ARG A 645 0.24 -7.03 -3.09
N THR A 646 -0.98 -6.48 -3.02
CA THR A 646 -1.94 -6.80 -1.94
C THR A 646 -2.33 -8.29 -1.95
N ILE A 647 -2.65 -8.84 -3.12
CA ILE A 647 -2.98 -10.26 -3.28
C ILE A 647 -1.76 -11.13 -2.96
N ALA A 648 -0.58 -10.79 -3.51
CA ALA A 648 0.64 -11.54 -3.28
C ALA A 648 1.04 -11.55 -1.80
N THR A 649 0.94 -10.42 -1.10
CA THR A 649 1.25 -10.31 0.35
C THR A 649 0.29 -11.15 1.18
N LEU A 650 -1.01 -11.09 0.89
CA LEU A 650 -2.00 -11.89 1.61
C LEU A 650 -1.85 -13.39 1.33
N ALA A 651 -1.58 -13.78 0.08
CA ALA A 651 -1.29 -15.16 -0.28
C ALA A 651 -0.01 -15.67 0.41
N CYS A 652 1.05 -14.85 0.46
CA CYS A 652 2.29 -15.15 1.18
C CYS A 652 2.06 -15.33 2.69
N ALA A 653 1.24 -14.48 3.30
CA ALA A 653 0.87 -14.58 4.71
C ALA A 653 0.02 -15.83 5.00
N SER A 654 -0.93 -16.18 4.12
CA SER A 654 -1.68 -17.44 4.21
C SER A 654 -0.75 -18.66 4.10
N LEU A 655 0.19 -18.67 3.14
CA LEU A 655 1.17 -19.74 2.95
C LEU A 655 2.12 -19.87 4.16
N PHE A 656 2.62 -18.76 4.70
CA PHE A 656 3.44 -18.75 5.92
C PHE A 656 2.70 -19.35 7.13
N ASN A 657 1.43 -18.99 7.31
CA ASN A 657 0.62 -19.56 8.39
C ASN A 657 0.37 -21.07 8.22
N LEU A 658 0.12 -21.55 6.99
CA LEU A 658 0.03 -22.99 6.69
C LEU A 658 1.36 -23.71 6.96
N CYS A 659 2.49 -23.13 6.57
CA CYS A 659 3.81 -23.72 6.78
C CYS A 659 4.26 -23.76 8.24
N THR A 660 3.87 -22.79 9.08
CA THR A 660 4.42 -22.62 10.45
C THR A 660 4.45 -23.94 11.23
N ASN A 661 3.36 -24.71 11.19
CA ASN A 661 3.19 -25.95 11.96
C ASN A 661 3.10 -27.23 11.10
N SER A 662 3.38 -27.17 9.79
CA SER A 662 3.25 -28.33 8.89
C SER A 662 4.47 -28.50 8.00
N ARG A 663 5.16 -29.65 8.14
CA ARG A 663 6.24 -30.04 7.22
C ARG A 663 5.73 -30.27 5.79
N GLU A 664 4.50 -30.75 5.64
CA GLU A 664 3.95 -31.10 4.33
C GLU A 664 3.72 -29.87 3.45
N PHE A 665 3.20 -28.77 4.00
CA PHE A 665 3.09 -27.51 3.24
C PHE A 665 4.45 -26.89 2.89
N LYS A 666 5.49 -27.09 3.73
CA LYS A 666 6.86 -26.65 3.40
C LYS A 666 7.42 -27.39 2.18
N TYR A 667 7.13 -28.69 2.03
CA TYR A 667 7.49 -29.43 0.83
C TYR A 667 6.67 -29.00 -0.38
N ILE A 668 5.35 -28.83 -0.25
CA ILE A 668 4.48 -28.41 -1.37
C ILE A 668 4.92 -27.06 -1.97
N ILE A 669 5.30 -26.09 -1.13
CA ILE A 669 5.82 -24.78 -1.59
C ILE A 669 7.17 -24.90 -2.31
N LEU A 670 7.97 -25.93 -2.02
CA LEU A 670 9.31 -26.16 -2.58
C LEU A 670 9.38 -27.34 -3.57
N ASN A 671 8.23 -27.74 -4.09
CA ASN A 671 8.12 -28.56 -5.29
C ASN A 671 8.33 -27.68 -6.53
N ASP A 672 8.76 -28.29 -7.63
CA ASP A 672 9.04 -27.64 -8.91
C ASP A 672 9.90 -26.37 -8.74
N ASP A 673 9.58 -25.28 -9.43
CA ASP A 673 10.28 -23.98 -9.34
C ASP A 673 10.01 -23.19 -8.04
N GLY A 674 9.47 -23.84 -7.00
CA GLY A 674 9.05 -23.20 -5.74
C GLY A 674 10.14 -22.39 -5.05
N ALA A 675 11.38 -22.89 -5.02
CA ALA A 675 12.52 -22.19 -4.46
C ALA A 675 12.85 -20.90 -5.25
N ALA A 676 12.89 -20.99 -6.58
CA ALA A 676 13.13 -19.85 -7.47
C ALA A 676 12.01 -18.81 -7.35
N LEU A 677 10.75 -19.24 -7.20
CA LEU A 677 9.62 -18.35 -6.98
C LEU A 677 9.75 -17.56 -5.66
N LEU A 678 10.05 -18.23 -4.54
CA LEU A 678 10.25 -17.55 -3.25
C LEU A 678 11.37 -16.50 -3.34
N VAL A 679 12.51 -16.87 -3.92
CA VAL A 679 13.66 -15.97 -4.07
C VAL A 679 13.35 -14.81 -5.02
N SER A 680 12.66 -15.05 -6.15
CA SER A 680 12.31 -13.98 -7.11
C SER A 680 11.46 -12.85 -6.50
N LYS A 681 10.68 -13.13 -5.46
CA LYS A 681 9.83 -12.16 -4.78
C LYS A 681 10.61 -11.27 -3.79
N LEU A 682 11.87 -11.57 -3.51
CA LEU A 682 12.77 -10.68 -2.76
C LEU A 682 13.16 -9.39 -3.52
N VAL A 683 12.91 -9.35 -4.84
CA VAL A 683 13.08 -8.14 -5.68
C VAL A 683 11.95 -7.12 -5.49
N THR A 684 10.93 -7.44 -4.68
CA THR A 684 9.81 -6.52 -4.44
C THR A 684 10.24 -5.24 -3.74
N LYS A 685 9.67 -4.12 -4.18
CA LYS A 685 9.83 -2.78 -3.59
C LYS A 685 8.82 -2.50 -2.46
N ASP A 686 7.90 -3.45 -2.21
CA ASP A 686 6.92 -3.36 -1.13
C ASP A 686 7.43 -4.08 0.12
N ASN A 687 7.72 -3.30 1.16
CA ASN A 687 8.27 -3.79 2.43
C ASN A 687 7.36 -4.85 3.11
N PHE A 688 6.03 -4.81 2.93
CA PHE A 688 5.14 -5.83 3.51
C PHE A 688 5.29 -7.18 2.79
N LEU A 689 5.27 -7.18 1.45
CA LEU A 689 5.50 -8.38 0.64
C LEU A 689 6.89 -8.95 0.90
N LEU A 690 7.92 -8.09 0.98
CA LEU A 690 9.29 -8.50 1.29
C LEU A 690 9.37 -9.17 2.66
N HIS A 691 8.80 -8.54 3.69
CA HIS A 691 8.81 -9.09 5.04
C HIS A 691 8.10 -10.44 5.13
N PHE A 692 6.94 -10.60 4.49
CA PHE A 692 6.24 -11.88 4.46
C PHE A 692 6.96 -12.94 3.60
N ALA A 693 7.62 -12.56 2.51
CA ALA A 693 8.45 -13.45 1.70
C ALA A 693 9.67 -13.97 2.48
N LEU A 694 10.39 -13.07 3.16
CA LEU A 694 11.49 -13.42 4.06
C LEU A 694 11.01 -14.34 5.20
N LYS A 695 9.88 -14.02 5.84
CA LYS A 695 9.28 -14.90 6.87
C LYS A 695 8.91 -16.29 6.32
N LEU A 696 8.38 -16.36 5.11
CA LEU A 696 8.06 -17.63 4.46
C LEU A 696 9.33 -18.45 4.15
N ILE A 697 10.38 -17.82 3.62
CA ILE A 697 11.71 -18.42 3.39
C ILE A 697 12.28 -18.96 4.70
N TYR A 698 12.36 -18.13 5.73
CA TYR A 698 12.83 -18.53 7.07
C TYR A 698 12.02 -19.71 7.64
N CYS A 699 10.71 -19.70 7.44
CA CYS A 699 9.84 -20.79 7.87
C CYS A 699 10.12 -22.12 7.15
N VAL A 700 10.28 -22.11 5.82
CA VAL A 700 10.55 -23.34 5.06
C VAL A 700 11.97 -23.88 5.30
N MET A 701 12.93 -23.02 5.64
CA MET A 701 14.31 -23.38 6.01
C MET A 701 14.43 -24.13 7.34
N SER A 702 13.35 -24.29 8.12
CA SER A 702 13.36 -25.16 9.30
C SER A 702 13.50 -26.66 8.97
N ILE A 703 13.62 -27.03 7.69
CA ILE A 703 13.96 -28.36 7.19
C ILE A 703 15.28 -28.21 6.43
N THR A 704 16.34 -28.89 6.87
CA THR A 704 17.71 -28.68 6.36
C THR A 704 17.83 -28.84 4.84
N GLN A 705 17.14 -29.84 4.27
CA GLN A 705 17.11 -30.12 2.82
C GLN A 705 16.57 -28.94 1.98
N ASN A 706 15.76 -28.06 2.58
CA ASN A 706 15.22 -26.89 1.88
C ASN A 706 16.24 -25.76 1.75
N ILE A 707 17.26 -25.72 2.61
CA ILE A 707 18.31 -24.70 2.60
C ILE A 707 19.12 -24.81 1.29
N GLU A 708 19.55 -26.02 0.92
CA GLU A 708 20.29 -26.29 -0.31
C GLU A 708 19.52 -25.85 -1.56
N LYS A 709 18.22 -26.19 -1.65
CA LYS A 709 17.34 -25.77 -2.76
C LYS A 709 17.25 -24.24 -2.90
N LEU A 710 17.17 -23.52 -1.78
CA LEU A 710 17.08 -22.06 -1.78
C LEU A 710 18.43 -21.40 -2.10
N LEU A 711 19.55 -21.95 -1.61
CA LEU A 711 20.89 -21.50 -1.98
C LEU A 711 21.17 -21.72 -3.47
N ALA A 712 20.75 -22.86 -4.04
CA ALA A 712 20.82 -23.12 -5.48
C ALA A 712 19.98 -22.15 -6.32
N ALA A 713 18.93 -21.55 -5.75
CA ALA A 713 18.14 -20.47 -6.36
C ALA A 713 18.75 -19.06 -6.20
N ASN A 714 20.03 -18.96 -5.80
CA ASN A 714 20.79 -17.72 -5.54
C ASN A 714 20.21 -16.84 -4.42
N LEU A 715 19.60 -17.44 -3.38
CA LEU A 715 19.05 -16.72 -2.22
C LEU A 715 20.06 -15.70 -1.61
N THR A 716 21.34 -16.07 -1.47
CA THR A 716 22.38 -15.21 -0.87
C THR A 716 22.50 -13.86 -1.54
N ASP A 717 22.45 -13.83 -2.87
CA ASP A 717 22.74 -12.64 -3.66
C ASP A 717 21.62 -11.60 -3.50
N TYR A 718 20.38 -12.06 -3.29
CA TYR A 718 19.26 -11.19 -2.96
C TYR A 718 19.28 -10.74 -1.49
N LEU A 719 19.69 -11.59 -0.55
CA LEU A 719 19.86 -11.19 0.85
C LEU A 719 20.94 -10.11 0.98
N TYR A 720 22.06 -10.22 0.25
CA TYR A 720 23.09 -9.19 0.25
C TYR A 720 22.59 -7.87 -0.34
N LYS A 721 21.84 -7.90 -1.45
CA LYS A 721 21.19 -6.68 -2.01
C LYS A 721 20.19 -6.02 -1.05
N ILE A 722 19.48 -6.81 -0.24
CA ILE A 722 18.61 -6.26 0.82
C ILE A 722 19.44 -5.57 1.91
N LEU A 723 20.60 -6.13 2.29
CA LEU A 723 21.51 -5.54 3.28
C LEU A 723 22.31 -4.34 2.74
N GLU A 724 22.59 -4.29 1.43
CA GLU A 724 23.16 -3.12 0.74
C GLU A 724 22.21 -1.90 0.78
N GLY A 725 20.91 -2.15 0.84
CA GLY A 725 19.87 -1.13 0.72
C GLY A 725 19.50 -0.83 -0.75
N PRO A 726 18.43 -0.06 -0.98
CA PRO A 726 18.08 0.38 -2.32
C PRO A 726 19.13 1.36 -2.86
N GLN A 727 19.40 1.32 -4.16
CA GLN A 727 20.39 2.21 -4.82
C GLN A 727 19.96 3.70 -4.89
N ILE A 728 18.82 4.03 -4.30
CA ILE A 728 18.19 5.35 -4.37
C ILE A 728 18.44 6.08 -3.05
N LYS A 729 19.08 7.25 -3.13
CA LYS A 729 19.51 8.02 -1.97
C LYS A 729 18.33 8.35 -1.04
N GLY A 730 18.56 8.23 0.27
CA GLY A 730 17.54 8.50 1.29
C GLY A 730 16.36 7.51 1.31
N CYS A 731 16.49 6.33 0.71
CA CYS A 731 15.54 5.23 0.81
C CYS A 731 16.14 4.04 1.57
N GLN A 732 15.32 3.30 2.30
CA GLN A 732 15.76 2.15 3.10
C GLN A 732 14.69 1.05 3.15
N TYR A 733 15.13 -0.18 3.38
CA TYR A 733 14.26 -1.28 3.77
C TYR A 733 13.81 -1.11 5.23
N ASP A 734 12.60 -1.59 5.51
CA ASP A 734 12.07 -1.71 6.87
C ASP A 734 13.02 -2.57 7.75
N ALA A 735 13.32 -2.13 8.97
CA ALA A 735 14.22 -2.86 9.88
C ALA A 735 13.75 -4.31 10.11
N ARG A 736 12.45 -4.58 10.06
CA ARG A 736 11.88 -5.93 10.19
C ARG A 736 12.27 -6.83 9.01
N CYS A 737 12.51 -6.26 7.83
CA CYS A 737 13.09 -6.99 6.68
C CYS A 737 14.57 -7.27 6.91
N LEU A 738 15.35 -6.29 7.36
CA LEU A 738 16.79 -6.44 7.63
C LEU A 738 17.04 -7.47 8.74
N ILE A 739 16.27 -7.42 9.83
CA ILE A 739 16.28 -8.39 10.94
C ILE A 739 15.99 -9.81 10.42
N THR A 740 14.92 -10.01 9.65
CA THR A 740 14.61 -11.36 9.10
C THR A 740 15.66 -11.81 8.08
N THR A 741 16.29 -10.88 7.35
CA THR A 741 17.41 -11.16 6.42
C THR A 741 18.63 -11.68 7.18
N CYS A 742 19.02 -11.05 8.28
CA CYS A 742 20.07 -11.53 9.18
C CYS A 742 19.73 -12.91 9.77
N GLN A 743 18.48 -13.12 10.20
CA GLN A 743 18.03 -14.42 10.72
C GLN A 743 18.16 -15.54 9.68
N ILE A 744 17.76 -15.29 8.42
CA ILE A 744 17.95 -16.23 7.30
C ILE A 744 19.44 -16.52 7.06
N LEU A 745 20.28 -15.48 7.00
CA LEU A 745 21.73 -15.63 6.81
C LEU A 745 22.37 -16.45 7.93
N SER A 746 21.92 -16.29 9.18
CA SER A 746 22.39 -17.10 10.30
C SER A 746 22.09 -18.60 10.14
N VAL A 747 20.97 -18.95 9.50
CA VAL A 747 20.61 -20.35 9.17
C VAL A 747 21.41 -20.86 7.97
N CYS A 748 21.60 -20.04 6.94
CA CYS A 748 22.49 -20.36 5.81
C CYS A 748 23.92 -20.68 6.28
N LEU A 749 24.47 -19.90 7.22
CA LEU A 749 25.80 -20.10 7.79
C LEU A 749 25.95 -21.36 8.65
N VAL A 750 24.85 -22.00 9.08
CA VAL A 750 24.89 -23.30 9.79
C VAL A 750 24.91 -24.47 8.80
N SER A 751 24.41 -24.31 7.58
CA SER A 751 24.43 -25.35 6.55
C SER A 751 25.86 -25.69 6.11
N GLU A 752 26.08 -26.88 5.56
CA GLU A 752 27.41 -27.30 5.08
C GLU A 752 27.85 -26.58 3.79
N VAL A 753 26.91 -25.97 3.07
CA VAL A 753 27.16 -25.24 1.82
C VAL A 753 28.00 -23.98 2.07
N GLU A 754 29.05 -23.79 1.26
CA GLU A 754 29.85 -22.56 1.28
C GLU A 754 29.04 -21.37 0.73
N LEU A 755 29.04 -20.27 1.48
CA LEU A 755 28.45 -19.01 1.01
C LEU A 755 29.45 -18.27 0.14
N ARG A 756 28.96 -17.67 -0.95
CA ARG A 756 29.76 -16.77 -1.79
C ARG A 756 29.95 -15.42 -1.09
N ASN A 757 31.04 -14.73 -1.41
CA ASN A 757 31.32 -13.34 -1.02
C ASN A 757 31.18 -13.04 0.49
N ILE A 758 31.66 -13.95 1.36
CA ILE A 758 31.58 -13.80 2.82
C ILE A 758 32.25 -12.50 3.33
N ASP A 759 33.32 -12.05 2.66
CA ASP A 759 33.95 -10.76 2.95
C ASP A 759 33.04 -9.55 2.71
N HIS A 760 32.22 -9.58 1.65
CA HIS A 760 31.27 -8.50 1.36
C HIS A 760 30.16 -8.46 2.42
N LEU A 761 29.65 -9.64 2.80
CA LEU A 761 28.71 -9.76 3.92
C LEU A 761 29.32 -9.21 5.24
N LEU A 762 30.61 -9.43 5.49
CA LEU A 762 31.26 -8.87 6.69
C LEU A 762 31.23 -7.33 6.68
N ILE A 763 31.54 -6.71 5.54
CA ILE A 763 31.49 -5.24 5.39
C ILE A 763 30.07 -4.71 5.65
N LEU A 764 29.04 -5.35 5.09
CA LEU A 764 27.63 -4.96 5.30
C LEU A 764 27.22 -5.06 6.78
N LEU A 765 27.58 -6.16 7.45
CA LEU A 765 27.29 -6.37 8.89
C LEU A 765 28.06 -5.40 9.78
N TYR A 766 29.34 -5.15 9.47
CA TYR A 766 30.14 -4.16 10.18
C TYR A 766 29.50 -2.77 10.07
N ASN A 767 29.10 -2.35 8.86
CA ASN A 767 28.40 -1.09 8.65
C ASN A 767 27.14 -1.00 9.51
N MET A 768 26.23 -1.99 9.46
CA MET A 768 25.00 -2.00 10.29
C MET A 768 25.26 -1.89 11.80
N VAL A 769 26.33 -2.49 12.32
CA VAL A 769 26.70 -2.40 13.74
C VAL A 769 27.34 -1.04 14.06
N THR A 770 28.16 -0.51 13.16
CA THR A 770 29.01 0.67 13.39
C THR A 770 28.39 2.01 13.04
N THR A 771 27.51 2.09 12.05
CA THR A 771 26.69 3.28 11.87
C THR A 771 25.88 3.52 13.14
N GLN A 772 26.00 4.71 13.74
CA GLN A 772 25.02 5.13 14.74
C GLN A 772 23.63 5.06 14.08
N ALA A 773 22.61 4.62 14.82
CA ALA A 773 21.23 4.59 14.31
C ALA A 773 20.73 5.99 13.92
N ASP A 774 21.43 7.02 14.42
CA ASP A 774 21.30 8.45 14.20
C ASP A 774 21.27 8.92 12.74
N GLN A 775 21.54 8.06 11.73
CA GLN A 775 21.40 8.47 10.32
C GLN A 775 19.97 8.35 9.77
N TYR A 776 19.13 7.39 10.19
CA TYR A 776 17.80 7.18 9.58
C TYR A 776 16.76 6.54 10.53
N PHE A 777 15.66 7.28 10.78
CA PHE A 777 14.25 6.89 11.02
C PHE A 777 13.82 5.63 11.83
N LEU A 778 14.73 4.84 12.42
CA LEU A 778 14.37 3.64 13.18
C LEU A 778 14.06 3.94 14.65
N ASP A 779 13.03 3.28 15.18
CA ASP A 779 12.79 3.24 16.62
C ASP A 779 13.98 2.59 17.34
N GLN A 780 14.30 3.05 18.55
CA GLN A 780 15.48 2.58 19.31
C GLN A 780 15.50 1.06 19.48
N GLU A 781 14.34 0.44 19.70
CA GLU A 781 14.18 -1.01 19.84
C GLU A 781 14.52 -1.77 18.53
N GLU A 782 14.06 -1.27 17.38
CA GLU A 782 14.33 -1.91 16.08
C GLU A 782 15.82 -1.84 15.72
N SER A 783 16.47 -0.70 15.98
CA SER A 783 17.92 -0.54 15.84
C SER A 783 18.70 -1.52 16.72
N VAL A 784 18.28 -1.70 17.98
CA VAL A 784 18.89 -2.65 18.94
C VAL A 784 18.75 -4.09 18.46
N ASN A 785 17.56 -4.47 18.01
CA ASN A 785 17.29 -5.80 17.47
C ASN A 785 18.11 -6.08 16.20
N LEU A 786 18.21 -5.13 15.28
CA LEU A 786 19.02 -5.27 14.07
C LEU A 786 20.51 -5.46 14.38
N LYS A 787 21.07 -4.67 15.32
CA LYS A 787 22.46 -4.80 15.74
C LYS A 787 22.74 -6.14 16.44
N SER A 788 21.81 -6.61 17.27
CA SER A 788 21.87 -7.93 17.92
C SER A 788 21.95 -9.06 16.89
N GLU A 789 21.07 -9.06 15.89
CA GLU A 789 21.07 -10.08 14.83
C GLU A 789 22.28 -9.97 13.90
N ALA A 790 22.75 -8.76 13.55
CA ALA A 790 23.96 -8.59 12.75
C ALA A 790 25.20 -9.18 13.45
N LEU A 791 25.36 -8.94 14.75
CA LEU A 791 26.41 -9.55 15.58
C LEU A 791 26.26 -11.07 15.67
N TYR A 792 25.02 -11.58 15.73
CA TYR A 792 24.76 -13.02 15.71
C TYR A 792 25.24 -13.65 14.40
N VAL A 793 24.96 -13.04 13.24
CA VAL A 793 25.48 -13.49 11.93
C VAL A 793 27.01 -13.47 11.91
N MET A 794 27.67 -12.38 12.34
CA MET A 794 29.14 -12.30 12.43
C MET A 794 29.73 -13.43 13.29
N SER A 795 29.08 -13.79 14.40
CA SER A 795 29.50 -14.90 15.25
C SER A 795 29.46 -16.26 14.54
N LYS A 796 28.49 -16.48 13.64
CA LYS A 796 28.40 -17.69 12.81
C LYS A 796 29.47 -17.70 11.72
N MET A 797 29.79 -16.55 11.12
CA MET A 797 30.86 -16.42 10.13
C MET A 797 32.25 -16.78 10.71
N CYS A 798 32.52 -16.41 11.98
CA CYS A 798 33.75 -16.82 12.69
C CYS A 798 33.95 -18.34 12.79
N HIS A 799 32.87 -19.14 12.71
CA HIS A 799 32.95 -20.61 12.71
C HIS A 799 33.14 -21.20 11.30
N LYS A 800 32.96 -20.40 10.24
CA LYS A 800 33.04 -20.84 8.84
C LYS A 800 34.34 -20.45 8.13
N SER A 801 34.96 -19.32 8.48
CA SER A 801 36.23 -18.88 7.88
C SER A 801 37.18 -18.29 8.91
N ALA A 802 38.38 -18.85 8.99
CA ALA A 802 39.47 -18.34 9.82
C ALA A 802 39.98 -16.96 9.35
N GLU A 803 39.88 -16.66 8.05
CA GLU A 803 40.24 -15.35 7.51
C GLU A 803 39.24 -14.27 7.92
N VAL A 804 37.95 -14.57 7.81
CA VAL A 804 36.87 -13.68 8.28
C VAL A 804 36.98 -13.47 9.80
N LYS A 805 37.28 -14.53 10.55
CA LYS A 805 37.58 -14.44 11.98
C LYS A 805 38.74 -13.48 12.29
N LYS A 806 39.81 -13.52 11.48
CA LYS A 806 40.95 -12.59 11.58
C LYS A 806 40.55 -11.14 11.26
N LYS A 807 39.79 -10.91 10.17
CA LYS A 807 39.28 -9.57 9.79
C LYS A 807 38.39 -8.98 10.90
N ILE A 808 37.44 -9.77 11.42
CA ILE A 808 36.60 -9.36 12.57
C ILE A 808 37.46 -8.99 13.78
N ASN A 809 38.49 -9.76 14.09
CA ASN A 809 39.39 -9.47 15.21
C ASN A 809 40.16 -8.14 15.02
N GLN A 810 40.63 -7.86 13.81
CA GLN A 810 41.45 -6.68 13.50
C GLN A 810 40.62 -5.39 13.36
N GLU A 811 39.45 -5.46 12.71
CA GLU A 811 38.67 -4.28 12.31
C GLU A 811 37.43 -4.03 13.18
N CYS A 812 36.79 -5.10 13.67
CA CYS A 812 35.51 -4.99 14.38
C CYS A 812 35.68 -4.80 15.89
N VAL A 813 36.53 -5.61 16.52
CA VAL A 813 36.64 -5.66 18.00
C VAL A 813 36.92 -4.30 18.64
N PRO A 814 37.86 -3.45 18.18
CA PRO A 814 38.11 -2.14 18.79
C PRO A 814 36.87 -1.25 18.84
N TYR A 815 36.01 -1.32 17.83
CA TYR A 815 34.73 -0.60 17.81
C TYR A 815 33.71 -1.20 18.77
N LEU A 816 33.55 -2.52 18.78
CA LEU A 816 32.58 -3.20 19.65
C LEU A 816 32.82 -2.91 21.15
N LEU A 817 34.07 -2.77 21.56
CA LEU A 817 34.43 -2.43 22.93
C LEU A 817 34.08 -0.98 23.28
N LYS A 818 34.38 -0.03 22.38
CA LYS A 818 33.94 1.37 22.50
C LYS A 818 32.41 1.52 22.47
N LEU A 819 31.72 0.58 21.81
CA LEU A 819 30.26 0.50 21.79
C LEU A 819 29.72 -0.05 23.12
N MET A 820 30.34 -1.08 23.70
CA MET A 820 30.00 -1.60 25.03
C MET A 820 30.11 -0.52 26.14
N GLU A 821 31.11 0.37 26.07
CA GLU A 821 31.26 1.49 27.01
C GLU A 821 30.11 2.51 26.96
N LYS A 822 29.26 2.47 25.92
CA LYS A 822 28.15 3.42 25.70
C LYS A 822 26.76 2.80 25.65
N LEU A 823 26.66 1.47 25.49
CA LEU A 823 25.38 0.77 25.31
C LEU A 823 24.66 0.56 26.65
N THR A 824 23.35 0.80 26.64
CA THR A 824 22.41 0.49 27.74
C THR A 824 21.59 -0.78 27.49
N TYR A 825 21.65 -1.36 26.27
CA TYR A 825 20.76 -2.45 25.85
C TYR A 825 21.40 -3.84 25.99
N HIS A 826 20.86 -4.63 26.92
CA HIS A 826 21.30 -5.98 27.31
C HIS A 826 21.54 -6.94 26.12
N GLN A 827 20.60 -7.01 25.18
CA GLN A 827 20.64 -7.99 24.08
C GLN A 827 21.86 -7.80 23.17
N VAL A 828 22.23 -6.56 22.85
CA VAL A 828 23.41 -6.27 22.02
C VAL A 828 24.69 -6.59 22.80
N GLN A 829 24.76 -6.24 24.09
CA GLN A 829 25.91 -6.58 24.95
C GLN A 829 26.14 -8.10 25.01
N GLU A 830 25.09 -8.91 25.18
CA GLU A 830 25.14 -10.37 25.16
C GLU A 830 25.78 -10.90 23.85
N LYS A 831 25.34 -10.41 22.68
CA LYS A 831 25.89 -10.85 21.39
C LYS A 831 27.33 -10.38 21.15
N ILE A 832 27.71 -9.19 21.62
CA ILE A 832 29.11 -8.74 21.58
C ILE A 832 29.98 -9.70 22.39
N ILE A 833 29.61 -10.04 23.63
CA ILE A 833 30.45 -10.91 24.45
C ILE A 833 30.50 -12.34 23.89
N MET A 834 29.38 -12.86 23.36
CA MET A 834 29.37 -14.15 22.66
C MET A 834 30.35 -14.18 21.48
N LEU A 835 30.39 -13.12 20.67
CA LEU A 835 31.36 -12.97 19.57
C LEU A 835 32.81 -12.92 20.10
N LEU A 836 33.08 -12.13 21.14
CA LEU A 836 34.41 -12.03 21.76
C LEU A 836 34.90 -13.38 22.29
N CYS A 837 34.05 -14.17 22.98
CA CYS A 837 34.40 -15.51 23.44
C CYS A 837 34.84 -16.46 22.31
N ILE A 838 34.22 -16.37 21.13
CA ILE A 838 34.59 -17.16 19.94
C ILE A 838 35.98 -16.76 19.42
N LEU A 839 36.30 -15.47 19.44
CA LEU A 839 37.59 -14.94 18.97
C LEU A 839 38.74 -15.35 19.89
N ILE A 840 38.57 -15.19 21.21
CA ILE A 840 39.64 -15.40 22.20
C ILE A 840 40.05 -16.87 22.31
N LYS A 841 39.10 -17.80 22.18
CA LYS A 841 39.34 -19.25 22.32
C LYS A 841 40.42 -19.80 21.39
N GLU A 842 40.71 -19.11 20.28
CA GLU A 842 41.64 -19.55 19.25
C GLU A 842 42.80 -18.57 18.98
N ASN A 843 42.85 -17.39 19.62
CA ASN A 843 43.94 -16.43 19.44
C ASN A 843 44.67 -16.12 20.76
N LYS A 844 45.79 -16.81 20.99
CA LYS A 844 46.58 -16.71 22.23
C LYS A 844 47.20 -15.33 22.48
N GLU A 845 47.53 -14.56 21.44
CA GLU A 845 48.21 -13.26 21.58
C GLU A 845 47.33 -12.23 22.28
N TRP A 846 46.01 -12.28 22.02
CA TRP A 846 45.03 -11.35 22.59
C TRP A 846 44.61 -11.70 24.02
N ALA A 847 45.05 -12.83 24.57
CA ALA A 847 44.76 -13.22 25.95
C ALA A 847 45.33 -12.21 26.98
N LEU A 848 46.40 -11.50 26.62
CA LEU A 848 47.01 -10.44 27.43
C LEU A 848 46.28 -9.10 27.35
N GLU A 849 45.83 -8.68 26.16
CA GLU A 849 45.01 -7.48 25.97
C GLU A 849 43.62 -7.65 26.59
N TRP A 850 43.05 -8.86 26.44
CA TRP A 850 41.81 -9.26 27.11
C TRP A 850 41.90 -9.14 28.63
N LEU A 851 43.06 -9.45 29.22
CA LEU A 851 43.28 -9.34 30.68
C LEU A 851 43.22 -7.88 31.17
N GLN A 852 43.57 -6.90 30.32
CA GLN A 852 43.40 -5.48 30.62
C GLN A 852 41.93 -5.04 30.45
N MET A 853 41.25 -5.59 29.44
CA MET A 853 39.82 -5.35 29.21
C MET A 853 38.92 -6.00 30.26
N GLN A 854 39.34 -7.14 30.84
CA GLN A 854 38.59 -7.93 31.82
C GLN A 854 38.16 -7.06 33.00
N ILE A 855 39.02 -6.16 33.46
CA ILE A 855 38.72 -5.21 34.56
C ILE A 855 37.50 -4.34 34.21
N LYS A 856 37.51 -3.68 33.03
CA LYS A 856 36.37 -2.89 32.55
C LYS A 856 35.10 -3.72 32.33
N LEU A 857 35.27 -4.94 31.81
CA LEU A 857 34.16 -5.87 31.58
C LEU A 857 33.54 -6.36 32.90
N GLN A 858 34.33 -6.47 33.97
CA GLN A 858 33.88 -6.87 35.30
C GLN A 858 32.99 -5.80 35.97
N ASP A 859 33.26 -4.51 35.74
CA ASP A 859 32.40 -3.39 36.16
C ASP A 859 31.06 -3.39 35.41
N ILE A 860 31.09 -3.64 34.10
CA ILE A 860 29.88 -3.80 33.28
C ILE A 860 29.07 -5.02 33.75
N LEU A 861 29.73 -6.16 34.02
CA LEU A 861 29.07 -7.41 34.40
C LEU A 861 28.55 -7.44 35.84
N THR A 862 29.18 -6.74 36.78
CA THR A 862 28.63 -6.55 38.13
C THR A 862 27.37 -5.68 38.10
N THR A 863 27.29 -4.74 37.16
CA THR A 863 26.06 -3.98 36.88
C THR A 863 24.97 -4.88 36.25
N TYR A 864 25.36 -5.75 35.32
CA TYR A 864 24.51 -6.72 34.60
C TYR A 864 23.91 -7.81 35.52
N HIS A 865 24.66 -8.24 36.54
CA HIS A 865 24.29 -9.32 37.46
C HIS A 865 22.98 -9.10 38.24
N ASN A 866 22.53 -7.84 38.35
CA ASN A 866 21.30 -7.45 39.03
C ASN A 866 20.03 -7.67 38.20
N ASN A 867 20.13 -7.90 36.88
CA ASN A 867 18.97 -7.94 35.97
C ASN A 867 18.70 -9.32 35.33
N ASP A 868 19.73 -10.10 34.97
CA ASP A 868 19.57 -11.50 34.53
C ASP A 868 20.72 -12.39 35.01
N ILE A 869 20.41 -13.28 35.95
CA ILE A 869 21.39 -14.12 36.65
C ILE A 869 21.93 -15.26 35.78
N GLN A 870 21.15 -15.81 34.84
CA GLN A 870 21.61 -16.97 34.06
C GLN A 870 22.63 -16.58 33.00
N SER A 871 22.33 -15.53 32.23
CA SER A 871 23.26 -14.96 31.24
C SER A 871 24.54 -14.47 31.92
N SER A 872 24.41 -13.78 33.06
CA SER A 872 25.55 -13.34 33.89
C SER A 872 26.47 -14.49 34.29
N ASN A 873 25.90 -15.60 34.80
CA ASN A 873 26.69 -16.75 35.24
C ASN A 873 27.37 -17.48 34.08
N TYR A 874 26.72 -17.60 32.92
CA TYR A 874 27.36 -18.14 31.73
C TYR A 874 28.54 -17.27 31.29
N LEU A 875 28.35 -15.94 31.19
CA LEU A 875 29.39 -14.98 30.81
C LEU A 875 30.56 -14.98 31.79
N LEU A 876 30.29 -14.97 33.10
CA LEU A 876 31.31 -15.11 34.15
C LEU A 876 32.06 -16.45 34.06
N SER A 877 31.38 -17.54 33.70
CA SER A 877 32.05 -18.84 33.49
C SER A 877 32.98 -18.85 32.28
N GLN A 878 32.59 -18.20 31.17
CA GLN A 878 33.45 -18.05 29.99
C GLN A 878 34.63 -17.13 30.27
N ILE A 879 34.42 -16.02 30.98
CA ILE A 879 35.49 -15.09 31.37
C ILE A 879 36.48 -15.76 32.32
N LYS A 880 36.01 -16.54 33.30
CA LYS A 880 36.87 -17.32 34.20
C LYS A 880 37.68 -18.37 33.43
N PHE A 881 37.06 -19.08 32.48
CA PHE A 881 37.75 -20.01 31.59
C PHE A 881 38.83 -19.32 30.73
N ILE A 882 38.53 -18.13 30.20
CA ILE A 882 39.48 -17.32 29.43
C ILE A 882 40.63 -16.83 30.31
N ASP A 883 40.36 -16.37 31.54
CA ASP A 883 41.37 -15.94 32.50
C ASP A 883 42.29 -17.11 32.92
N ASP A 884 41.74 -18.32 33.10
CA ASP A 884 42.52 -19.54 33.35
C ASP A 884 43.39 -19.96 32.13
N GLU A 885 42.91 -19.82 30.89
CA GLU A 885 43.74 -20.02 29.68
C GLU A 885 44.79 -18.92 29.50
N ALA A 886 44.45 -17.65 29.73
CA ALA A 886 45.38 -16.54 29.64
C ALA A 886 46.51 -16.67 30.69
N LYS A 887 46.19 -17.12 31.90
CA LYS A 887 47.17 -17.52 32.92
C LYS A 887 48.03 -18.69 32.48
N LYS A 888 47.51 -19.68 31.75
CA LYS A 888 48.34 -20.76 31.16
C LYS A 888 49.29 -20.21 30.10
N VAL A 889 48.82 -19.40 29.15
CA VAL A 889 49.66 -18.77 28.12
C VAL A 889 50.74 -17.90 28.74
N LYS A 890 50.41 -17.03 29.70
CA LYS A 890 51.37 -16.21 30.43
C LYS A 890 52.38 -17.04 31.25
N ASN A 891 51.98 -18.21 31.77
CA ASN A 891 52.88 -19.16 32.40
C ASN A 891 53.75 -19.93 31.38
N GLU A 892 53.26 -20.21 30.17
CA GLU A 892 54.05 -20.76 29.06
C GLU A 892 55.09 -19.74 28.56
N GLU A 893 54.73 -18.47 28.45
CA GLU A 893 55.65 -17.37 28.14
C GLU A 893 56.64 -17.11 29.28
N MET A 894 56.22 -17.14 30.56
CA MET A 894 57.16 -17.11 31.69
C MET A 894 58.09 -18.32 31.70
N LYS A 895 57.64 -19.51 31.27
CA LYS A 895 58.53 -20.67 31.09
C LYS A 895 59.49 -20.46 29.92
N ARG A 896 59.04 -19.97 28.76
CA ARG A 896 59.89 -19.66 27.60
C ARG A 896 60.92 -18.57 27.92
N SER A 897 60.54 -17.50 28.60
CA SER A 897 61.44 -16.42 29.03
C SER A 897 62.33 -16.78 30.22
N LYS A 898 61.99 -17.80 31.03
CA LYS A 898 62.92 -18.41 32.00
C LYS A 898 63.86 -19.45 31.37
N LEU A 899 63.43 -20.09 30.28
CA LEU A 899 64.26 -20.99 29.47
C LEU A 899 65.18 -20.24 28.51
N ALA A 900 64.85 -19.01 28.11
CA ALA A 900 65.68 -18.20 27.21
C ALA A 900 67.08 -17.88 27.79
N PRO A 901 67.24 -17.49 29.08
CA PRO A 901 68.56 -17.42 29.71
C PRO A 901 69.29 -18.76 29.73
N THR A 902 68.58 -19.88 29.96
CA THR A 902 69.20 -21.21 29.98
C THR A 902 69.64 -21.65 28.58
N ALA A 903 68.86 -21.35 27.54
CA ALA A 903 69.20 -21.61 26.15
C ALA A 903 70.33 -20.70 25.65
N SER A 904 70.38 -19.44 26.10
CA SER A 904 71.51 -18.52 25.85
C SER A 904 72.78 -19.04 26.50
N VAL A 905 72.74 -19.39 27.78
CA VAL A 905 73.89 -19.93 28.53
C VAL A 905 74.33 -21.30 27.97
N ILE A 906 73.40 -22.17 27.55
CA ILE A 906 73.75 -23.43 26.89
C ILE A 906 74.33 -23.17 25.49
N ALA A 907 73.83 -22.19 24.73
CA ALA A 907 74.42 -21.81 23.44
C ALA A 907 75.81 -21.18 23.59
N GLU A 908 76.02 -20.34 24.60
CA GLU A 908 77.33 -19.78 24.95
C GLU A 908 78.29 -20.88 25.44
N GLN A 909 77.84 -21.81 26.30
CA GLN A 909 78.65 -22.95 26.75
C GLN A 909 78.96 -23.95 25.61
N MET A 910 78.03 -24.16 24.67
CA MET A 910 78.31 -24.99 23.48
C MET A 910 79.24 -24.26 22.50
N MET A 911 79.17 -22.93 22.37
CA MET A 911 80.11 -22.13 21.60
C MET A 911 81.51 -22.13 22.24
N GLU A 912 81.62 -21.99 23.57
CA GLU A 912 82.88 -22.13 24.30
C GLU A 912 83.46 -23.54 24.20
N GLN A 913 82.63 -24.60 24.28
CA GLN A 913 83.07 -25.98 24.07
C GLN A 913 83.54 -26.24 22.63
N LEU A 914 82.88 -25.66 21.62
CA LEU A 914 83.31 -25.74 20.23
C LEU A 914 84.62 -24.99 20.00
N GLN A 915 84.81 -23.81 20.60
CA GLN A 915 86.08 -23.06 20.54
C GLN A 915 87.22 -23.78 21.29
N GLN A 916 86.92 -24.48 22.40
CA GLN A 916 87.89 -25.35 23.08
C GLN A 916 88.23 -26.63 22.29
N GLN A 917 87.28 -27.17 21.51
CA GLN A 917 87.55 -28.27 20.58
C GLN A 917 88.36 -27.82 19.35
N GLU A 918 88.07 -26.66 18.77
CA GLU A 918 88.83 -26.16 17.60
C GLU A 918 90.29 -25.84 17.96
N SER A 919 90.55 -25.33 19.16
CA SER A 919 91.92 -25.10 19.66
C SER A 919 92.68 -26.41 19.93
N THR A 920 92.04 -27.45 20.48
CA THR A 920 92.68 -28.78 20.64
C THR A 920 92.88 -29.54 19.31
N ILE A 921 92.08 -29.23 18.28
CA ILE A 921 92.25 -29.80 16.93
C ILE A 921 93.36 -29.08 16.14
N GLN A 922 93.62 -27.79 16.39
CA GLN A 922 94.73 -27.07 15.75
C GLN A 922 96.12 -27.50 16.25
N ASP A 923 96.29 -27.80 17.55
CA ASP A 923 97.58 -28.26 18.06
C ASP A 923 97.91 -29.70 17.65
N ASN A 924 96.91 -30.61 17.60
CA ASN A 924 97.12 -31.98 17.10
C ASN A 924 97.41 -32.04 15.58
N LYS A 925 97.02 -31.03 14.79
CA LYS A 925 97.37 -30.95 13.37
C LYS A 925 98.80 -30.50 13.08
N LYS A 926 99.58 -30.07 14.07
CA LYS A 926 101.00 -29.72 13.91
C LYS A 926 101.98 -30.89 14.10
N SER A 927 101.55 -32.05 14.61
CA SER A 927 102.45 -33.19 14.87
C SER A 927 102.37 -34.34 13.85
N MET A 928 101.38 -34.36 12.94
CA MET A 928 101.20 -35.44 11.95
C MET A 928 101.36 -34.99 10.48
N VAL A 929 102.22 -34.00 10.20
CA VAL A 929 102.71 -33.71 8.83
C VAL A 929 104.22 -33.53 8.82
N SER A 930 104.93 -34.60 9.21
CA SER A 930 106.39 -34.71 9.00
C SER A 930 106.85 -36.13 8.66
N GLU A 931 106.01 -36.93 7.98
CA GLU A 931 106.43 -38.18 7.34
C GLU A 931 105.63 -38.43 6.06
N ALA A 932 106.21 -39.20 5.11
CA ALA A 932 105.66 -39.59 3.81
C ALA A 932 105.41 -38.49 2.75
N ARG A 933 106.49 -37.85 2.28
CA ARG A 933 106.66 -37.56 0.84
C ARG A 933 107.46 -38.70 0.19
N SER A 934 106.89 -39.49 -0.73
CA SER A 934 107.60 -40.04 -1.92
C SER A 934 106.66 -40.82 -2.87
N SER A 935 107.07 -40.98 -4.15
CA SER A 935 106.36 -41.58 -5.31
C SER A 935 105.00 -40.92 -5.68
N MET A 936 104.76 -40.29 -6.84
CA MET A 936 105.44 -40.18 -8.16
C MET A 936 105.29 -41.40 -9.10
N ILE A 937 104.88 -41.11 -10.37
CA ILE A 937 104.80 -41.97 -11.60
C ILE A 937 103.52 -42.86 -11.69
N GLU A 938 102.70 -42.92 -12.77
CA GLU A 938 102.66 -42.21 -14.09
C GLU A 938 101.27 -42.21 -14.82
N ASP A 939 101.09 -41.28 -15.77
CA ASP A 939 100.36 -41.28 -17.07
C ASP A 939 99.01 -42.02 -17.40
N SER A 940 98.04 -41.19 -17.86
CA SER A 940 97.44 -41.19 -19.22
C SER A 940 96.04 -41.81 -19.55
N ARG A 941 95.28 -41.03 -20.37
CA ARG A 941 94.23 -41.41 -21.39
C ARG A 941 92.91 -42.03 -20.86
N ILE A 942 91.71 -41.83 -21.45
CA ILE A 942 91.31 -41.47 -22.83
C ILE A 942 89.95 -40.69 -22.88
N THR A 943 89.58 -40.22 -24.08
CA THR A 943 88.38 -39.44 -24.53
C THR A 943 87.01 -40.12 -24.30
N ALA A 944 85.80 -39.56 -24.58
CA ALA A 944 85.40 -38.49 -25.51
C ALA A 944 83.96 -37.94 -25.29
N SER A 945 83.67 -36.71 -25.79
CA SER A 945 82.36 -36.26 -26.38
C SER A 945 81.12 -36.21 -25.43
N ASN A 946 80.01 -35.48 -25.62
CA ASN A 946 79.52 -34.41 -26.52
C ASN A 946 78.16 -33.89 -25.92
N ILE A 947 77.55 -32.73 -26.22
CA ILE A 947 77.81 -31.64 -27.17
C ILE A 947 77.10 -30.32 -26.70
N ASN A 948 77.49 -29.16 -27.25
CA ASN A 948 76.74 -27.92 -27.62
C ASN A 948 75.28 -27.66 -27.12
N ASN A 949 74.80 -26.41 -26.95
CA ASN A 949 75.38 -25.09 -27.23
C ASN A 949 74.62 -23.94 -26.53
N LYS A 950 75.40 -22.93 -26.11
CA LYS A 950 75.19 -21.48 -26.25
C LYS A 950 74.05 -20.74 -25.52
N SER A 951 74.30 -19.73 -24.67
CA SER A 951 75.04 -18.44 -24.83
C SER A 951 74.12 -17.31 -25.35
N THR A 952 74.23 -16.02 -24.98
CA THR A 952 75.20 -15.30 -24.11
C THR A 952 74.84 -13.80 -24.00
N ILE A 953 75.49 -13.08 -23.06
CA ILE A 953 76.03 -11.69 -23.21
C ILE A 953 75.00 -10.53 -23.29
N ASN A 954 75.25 -9.32 -22.78
CA ASN A 954 76.07 -8.80 -21.65
C ASN A 954 75.59 -7.31 -21.42
N PRO A 955 76.27 -6.36 -20.74
CA PRO A 955 75.56 -5.40 -19.87
C PRO A 955 75.81 -3.92 -20.25
N SER A 956 75.73 -3.03 -19.25
CA SER A 956 76.15 -1.60 -19.27
C SER A 956 75.11 -0.62 -19.86
N GLN A 957 74.99 0.65 -19.45
CA GLN A 957 75.67 1.42 -18.38
C GLN A 957 74.95 2.78 -18.15
N PHE A 958 75.07 3.39 -16.95
CA PHE A 958 74.81 4.82 -16.64
C PHE A 958 73.38 5.37 -16.94
N LYS A 959 72.83 6.42 -16.30
CA LYS A 959 73.38 7.56 -15.54
C LYS A 959 72.29 8.16 -14.60
N LYS A 960 72.68 8.95 -13.59
CA LYS A 960 71.77 9.83 -12.81
C LYS A 960 71.56 11.17 -13.54
N SER A 961 70.37 11.76 -13.43
CA SER A 961 70.18 13.21 -13.21
C SER A 961 68.75 13.54 -12.78
N SER A 962 68.59 14.68 -12.10
CA SER A 962 67.40 15.11 -11.37
C SER A 962 66.65 16.29 -12.04
N ALA A 963 65.46 16.58 -11.49
CA ALA A 963 64.77 17.88 -11.43
C ALA A 963 64.00 18.39 -12.66
N SER A 964 62.67 18.40 -12.50
CA SER A 964 61.86 19.63 -12.45
C SER A 964 60.63 19.38 -11.58
#